data_AF-A0A940CCH4-F1
#
_entry.id   AF-A0A940CCH4-F1
#
_cell.length_a   1.000
_cell.length_b   1.000
_cell.length_c   1.000
_cell.angle_alpha   90.00
_cell.angle_beta   90.00
_cell.angle_gamma   90.00
#
_symmetry.space_group_name_H-M   'P 1'
#
loop_
_entity.id
_entity.type
_entity.pdbx_description
1 polymer ?
#
loop_
_entity_poly.entity_id
_entity_poly.type
_entity_poly.pdbx_seq_one_letter_code
_entity_poly.pdbx_strand_id
1 'polypeptide(L)'
;MRSISIDIETYSSNDLNKCGVYKYVQHPDFDILLFGYSVDGGEVRVIDLAAGETIPEEILAALSDEDITKWAFNSNFERVCLSEWLRRNHPEHFSSYSVEGDTVGDYLDPHGWKCSMIWSAYMGLPLSLAGVGAVLGLEEQKLKEGKDLIRYFCVPCKATKSNGGRTRNLSEHDPEKWEQFKFYNRRDVEVEQSIQKKLQNYPVPDFVWGEFWLDQEINDRGILLDMALVENAIKLDAVSKDKLSDAMKDITELDNPNSVAQMKQWLSDQGVEAESLGKKDVAKMIADDDIDEDVTEALMLRQQLAKSSVKKYQAMRTAVCRDGRARGMFQFYGANRSGRWAGRIIQLQNLPQNHMGDLEQARGLVRNGDYEALSMLYDSVPNVLSELIRTAFVSAEGNKFCVADFSAIEARVLSWLAGEQWRTDVFVNNGDIYCASASAMFGVPVEKHGQNAHLRQKGKIAELALGYGGSVGALKSMGAIEMGLSEEELQPLVDSWRSANPNIVRFWWDVDRAVKKAVKQREPSVIKGIRFECKSGMLFITLPSGRRLSYVKPRMGVNRFDGEAVTYEGVGSTKKWERIESYGPKFVENIVQAISRDILCYAMRTLSHCRICAHVHDELIIEIRKDASLEAICEQMGRTPPWAEGLVLRADGYETPFYKKD
;
A
#
# COMPACT_ATOMS: atom_id res chain seq x y z
N MET A 1 35.28 -3.24 -9.65
CA MET A 1 34.14 -3.60 -8.77
C MET A 1 32.92 -3.76 -9.65
N ARG A 2 32.16 -4.87 -9.55
CA ARG A 2 30.90 -5.05 -10.29
C ARG A 2 29.68 -4.83 -9.40
N SER A 3 29.80 -5.21 -8.13
CA SER A 3 28.73 -5.08 -7.15
C SER A 3 29.25 -4.90 -5.74
N ILE A 4 28.43 -4.30 -4.90
CA ILE A 4 28.66 -4.14 -3.47
C ILE A 4 27.38 -4.49 -2.69
N SER A 5 27.46 -5.42 -1.74
CA SER A 5 26.41 -5.61 -0.73
C SER A 5 26.67 -4.68 0.44
N ILE A 6 25.64 -4.01 0.94
CA ILE A 6 25.71 -2.96 1.95
C ILE A 6 24.67 -3.22 3.03
N ASP A 7 25.06 -3.05 4.29
CA ASP A 7 24.17 -2.94 5.45
C ASP A 7 24.71 -1.83 6.36
N ILE A 8 23.83 -0.93 6.81
CA ILE A 8 24.23 0.20 7.66
C ILE A 8 23.44 0.22 8.95
N GLU A 9 24.11 0.61 10.02
CA GLU A 9 23.48 0.90 11.29
C GLU A 9 23.49 2.40 11.52
N THR A 10 22.36 2.98 11.91
CA THR A 10 22.17 4.43 11.94
C THR A 10 21.58 4.90 13.26
N TYR A 11 21.74 6.18 13.56
CA TYR A 11 21.06 6.85 14.65
C TYR A 11 20.29 8.05 14.14
N SER A 12 19.14 8.33 14.76
CA SER A 12 18.42 9.61 14.65
C SER A 12 17.50 9.75 15.85
N SER A 13 17.29 10.97 16.33
CA SER A 13 16.23 11.25 17.31
C SER A 13 14.82 11.06 16.75
N ASN A 14 14.65 11.06 15.43
CA ASN A 14 13.36 10.77 14.81
C ASN A 14 13.04 9.26 14.88
N ASP A 15 11.78 8.92 15.19
CA ASP A 15 11.30 7.53 15.21
C ASP A 15 11.03 7.05 13.77
N LEU A 16 11.93 6.22 13.25
CA LEU A 16 11.87 5.67 11.89
C LEU A 16 10.51 5.02 11.57
N ASN A 17 9.92 4.29 12.51
CA ASN A 17 8.67 3.57 12.28
C ASN A 17 7.46 4.51 12.14
N LYS A 18 7.56 5.74 12.68
CA LYS A 18 6.49 6.74 12.64
C LYS A 18 6.64 7.70 11.47
N CYS A 19 7.86 8.20 11.23
CA CYS A 19 8.09 9.27 10.27
C CYS A 19 8.60 8.79 8.90
N GLY A 20 9.08 7.55 8.79
CA GLY A 20 9.70 7.03 7.57
C GLY A 20 11.15 7.50 7.39
N VAL A 21 11.88 6.83 6.48
CA VAL A 21 13.32 7.06 6.28
C VAL A 21 13.65 8.50 5.85
N TYR A 22 12.82 9.09 4.99
CA TYR A 22 13.07 10.45 4.47
C TYR A 22 13.08 11.51 5.58
N LYS A 23 12.11 11.46 6.51
CA LYS A 23 12.10 12.36 7.66
C LYS A 23 13.13 11.96 8.71
N TYR A 24 13.39 10.67 8.86
CA TYR A 24 14.39 10.12 9.78
C TYR A 24 15.79 10.71 9.53
N VAL A 25 16.24 10.72 8.28
CA VAL A 25 17.59 11.21 7.90
C VAL A 25 17.72 12.74 8.00
N GLN A 26 16.59 13.46 7.91
CA GLN A 26 16.58 14.92 8.02
C GLN A 26 16.74 15.44 9.46
N HIS A 27 16.85 14.58 10.47
CA HIS A 27 17.19 15.09 11.80
C HIS A 27 18.65 15.58 11.83
N PRO A 28 18.97 16.70 12.52
CA PRO A 28 20.35 17.19 12.60
C PRO A 28 21.34 16.18 13.19
N ASP A 29 20.89 15.36 14.15
CA ASP A 29 21.73 14.32 14.77
C ASP A 29 21.75 12.98 14.03
N PHE A 30 21.12 12.90 12.85
CA PHE A 30 21.18 11.70 12.03
C PHE A 30 22.63 11.40 11.66
N ASP A 31 23.05 10.14 11.85
CA ASP A 31 24.36 9.68 11.45
C ASP A 31 24.38 8.17 11.15
N ILE A 32 25.35 7.75 10.34
CA ILE A 32 25.66 6.34 10.10
C ILE A 32 26.74 5.92 11.10
N LEU A 33 26.43 4.91 11.91
CA LEU A 33 27.31 4.44 12.97
C LEU A 33 28.24 3.32 12.50
N LEU A 34 27.71 2.34 11.76
CA LEU A 34 28.44 1.21 11.21
C LEU A 34 28.12 1.07 9.72
N PHE A 35 29.13 0.76 8.92
CA PHE A 35 29.00 0.49 7.49
C PHE A 35 29.57 -0.90 7.18
N GLY A 36 28.69 -1.88 7.06
CA GLY A 36 28.99 -3.25 6.66
C GLY A 36 28.93 -3.37 5.15
N TYR A 37 29.95 -3.94 4.53
CA TYR A 37 29.96 -4.14 3.09
C TYR A 37 30.74 -5.36 2.63
N SER A 38 30.41 -5.83 1.42
CA SER A 38 31.20 -6.83 0.70
C SER A 38 31.21 -6.53 -0.79
N VAL A 39 32.41 -6.57 -1.38
CA VAL A 39 32.66 -6.33 -2.80
C VAL A 39 32.62 -7.65 -3.55
N ASP A 40 31.83 -7.71 -4.63
CA ASP A 40 31.78 -8.82 -5.58
C ASP A 40 31.54 -10.21 -4.92
N GLY A 41 30.79 -10.25 -3.81
CA GLY A 41 30.50 -11.47 -3.06
C GLY A 41 31.67 -11.99 -2.20
N GLY A 42 32.69 -11.15 -1.98
CA GLY A 42 33.88 -11.47 -1.18
C GLY A 42 33.65 -11.37 0.34
N GLU A 43 34.74 -11.26 1.08
CA GLU A 43 34.69 -11.14 2.54
C GLU A 43 33.95 -9.86 2.99
N VAL A 44 33.08 -10.00 4.00
CA VAL A 44 32.38 -8.87 4.62
C VAL A 44 33.32 -8.11 5.56
N ARG A 45 33.39 -6.80 5.37
CA ARG A 45 34.09 -5.83 6.22
C ARG A 45 33.07 -4.92 6.90
N VAL A 46 33.39 -4.45 8.11
CA VAL A 46 32.59 -3.48 8.86
C VAL A 46 33.49 -2.29 9.18
N ILE A 47 33.03 -1.09 8.85
CA ILE A 47 33.69 0.18 9.18
C ILE A 47 32.96 0.81 10.36
N ASP A 48 33.71 1.11 11.42
CA ASP A 48 33.24 1.75 12.65
C ASP A 48 33.30 3.27 12.52
N LEU A 49 32.32 3.84 11.81
CA LEU A 49 32.23 5.28 11.56
C LEU A 49 32.06 6.06 12.87
N ALA A 50 31.34 5.50 13.85
CA ALA A 50 31.19 6.10 15.17
C ALA A 50 32.51 6.21 15.95
N ALA A 51 33.49 5.35 15.64
CA ALA A 51 34.85 5.43 16.18
C ALA A 51 35.83 6.26 15.31
N GLY A 52 35.35 6.86 14.21
CA GLY A 52 36.15 7.70 13.32
C GLY A 52 36.91 6.93 12.23
N GLU A 53 36.58 5.65 11.99
CA GLU A 53 37.05 4.96 10.79
C GLU A 53 36.45 5.62 9.52
N THR A 54 37.07 5.40 8.36
CA THR A 54 36.65 6.02 7.10
C THR A 54 36.30 4.98 6.06
N ILE A 55 35.27 5.27 5.25
CA ILE A 55 34.93 4.43 4.11
C ILE A 55 36.03 4.60 3.04
N PRO A 56 36.58 3.52 2.47
CA PRO A 56 37.58 3.64 1.41
C PRO A 56 37.06 4.43 0.19
N GLU A 57 37.95 5.22 -0.43
CA GLU A 57 37.62 6.09 -1.57
C GLU A 57 36.95 5.35 -2.73
N GLU A 58 37.43 4.15 -3.05
CA GLU A 58 36.85 3.31 -4.10
C GLU A 58 35.43 2.84 -3.79
N ILE A 59 35.07 2.74 -2.51
CA ILE A 59 33.72 2.39 -2.05
C ILE A 59 32.82 3.62 -2.10
N LEU A 60 33.32 4.80 -1.68
CA LEU A 60 32.59 6.07 -1.78
C LEU A 60 32.20 6.37 -3.24
N ALA A 61 33.17 6.27 -4.16
CA ALA A 61 32.92 6.46 -5.60
C ALA A 61 31.87 5.49 -6.15
N ALA A 62 31.87 4.24 -5.66
CA ALA A 62 30.93 3.22 -6.10
C ALA A 62 29.48 3.47 -5.65
N LEU A 63 29.23 4.28 -4.62
CA LEU A 63 27.87 4.55 -4.12
C LEU A 63 27.03 5.38 -5.09
N SER A 64 27.67 6.23 -5.89
CA SER A 64 27.01 7.06 -6.91
C SER A 64 27.17 6.53 -8.33
N ASP A 65 28.03 5.53 -8.55
CA ASP A 65 28.27 4.93 -9.87
C ASP A 65 27.13 3.96 -10.26
N GLU A 66 26.34 4.35 -11.25
CA GLU A 66 25.20 3.58 -11.76
C GLU A 66 25.59 2.26 -12.45
N ASP A 67 26.83 2.13 -12.94
CA ASP A 67 27.32 0.91 -13.57
C ASP A 67 27.69 -0.17 -12.54
N ILE A 68 27.82 0.22 -11.26
CA ILE A 68 28.07 -0.69 -10.14
C ILE A 68 26.73 -1.05 -9.49
N THR A 69 26.47 -2.35 -9.35
CA THR A 69 25.24 -2.80 -8.67
C THR A 69 25.40 -2.74 -7.15
N LYS A 70 24.59 -1.91 -6.48
CA LYS A 70 24.49 -1.88 -5.03
C LYS A 70 23.37 -2.82 -4.58
N TRP A 71 23.66 -3.70 -3.64
CA TRP A 71 22.69 -4.58 -3.00
C TRP A 71 22.53 -4.19 -1.54
N ALA A 72 21.29 -4.22 -1.08
CA ALA A 72 20.99 -4.27 0.35
C ALA A 72 19.68 -5.01 0.55
N PHE A 73 19.44 -5.50 1.78
CA PHE A 73 18.19 -6.20 2.05
C PHE A 73 16.99 -5.28 1.87
N ASN A 74 17.08 -4.01 2.30
CA ASN A 74 16.02 -3.02 2.13
C ASN A 74 16.54 -1.74 1.44
N SER A 75 17.15 -1.86 0.25
CA SER A 75 17.92 -0.78 -0.42
C SER A 75 17.36 0.65 -0.40
N ASN A 76 16.04 0.86 -0.28
CA ASN A 76 15.51 2.21 -0.07
C ASN A 76 16.03 2.87 1.22
N PHE A 77 16.13 2.09 2.31
CA PHE A 77 16.66 2.56 3.57
C PHE A 77 18.13 2.96 3.44
N GLU A 78 18.97 2.06 2.93
CA GLU A 78 20.41 2.29 2.79
C GLU A 78 20.67 3.47 1.84
N ARG A 79 20.01 3.50 0.67
CA ARG A 79 20.17 4.55 -0.33
C ARG A 79 19.80 5.93 0.20
N VAL A 80 18.66 6.07 0.90
CA VAL A 80 18.23 7.39 1.43
C VAL A 80 19.14 7.85 2.58
N CYS A 81 19.56 6.94 3.46
CA CYS A 81 20.54 7.24 4.50
C CYS A 81 21.89 7.67 3.94
N LEU A 82 22.41 6.94 2.94
CA LEU A 82 23.68 7.26 2.28
C LEU A 82 23.59 8.55 1.47
N SER A 83 22.43 8.87 0.90
CA SER A 83 22.22 10.16 0.21
C SER A 83 22.42 11.36 1.14
N GLU A 84 21.81 11.33 2.34
CA GLU A 84 22.00 12.40 3.33
C GLU A 84 23.43 12.39 3.88
N TRP A 85 23.98 11.21 4.18
CA TRP A 85 25.32 11.10 4.77
C TRP A 85 26.42 11.56 3.81
N LEU A 86 26.36 11.21 2.52
CA LEU A 86 27.30 11.70 1.51
C LEU A 86 27.16 13.21 1.33
N ARG A 87 25.94 13.76 1.22
CA ARG A 87 25.76 15.22 1.13
C ARG A 87 26.38 15.99 2.31
N ARG A 88 26.38 15.41 3.51
CA ARG A 88 26.98 16.03 4.71
C ARG A 88 28.50 15.86 4.79
N ASN A 89 29.00 14.68 4.46
CA ASN A 89 30.38 14.28 4.79
C ASN A 89 31.31 14.18 3.57
N HIS A 90 30.75 13.84 2.40
CA HIS A 90 31.47 13.58 1.14
C HIS A 90 30.70 14.12 -0.07
N PRO A 91 30.40 15.43 -0.13
CA PRO A 91 29.61 16.01 -1.22
C PRO A 91 30.25 15.81 -2.60
N GLU A 92 31.58 15.64 -2.67
CA GLU A 92 32.32 15.30 -3.88
C GLU A 92 31.95 13.93 -4.48
N HIS A 93 31.43 13.03 -3.65
CA HIS A 93 30.99 11.68 -4.05
C HIS A 93 29.48 11.58 -4.22
N PHE A 94 28.72 12.65 -3.95
CA PHE A 94 27.27 12.65 -4.13
C PHE A 94 26.90 13.14 -5.53
N SER A 95 26.16 12.32 -6.28
CA SER A 95 25.47 12.74 -7.50
C SER A 95 23.99 12.48 -7.36
N SER A 96 23.18 13.50 -7.62
CA SER A 96 21.73 13.32 -7.76
C SER A 96 21.36 13.06 -9.22
N TYR A 97 20.05 12.98 -9.48
CA TYR A 97 19.47 12.56 -10.74
C TYR A 97 18.26 13.44 -11.10
N SER A 98 17.70 13.23 -12.30
CA SER A 98 16.63 14.05 -12.89
C SER A 98 17.08 15.46 -13.30
N VAL A 99 16.12 16.25 -13.78
CA VAL A 99 16.32 17.63 -14.27
C VAL A 99 16.27 18.64 -13.12
N GLU A 100 16.91 19.79 -13.33
CA GLU A 100 16.84 20.92 -12.39
C GLU A 100 15.37 21.31 -12.10
N GLY A 101 15.05 21.47 -10.82
CA GLY A 101 13.69 21.78 -10.35
C GLY A 101 12.76 20.58 -10.19
N ASP A 102 13.23 19.33 -10.37
CA ASP A 102 12.58 18.16 -9.76
C ASP A 102 12.93 18.09 -8.26
N THR A 103 12.10 17.42 -7.46
CA THR A 103 12.23 17.39 -5.99
C THR A 103 13.08 16.24 -5.46
N VAL A 104 13.75 15.50 -6.37
CA VAL A 104 14.58 14.33 -6.05
C VAL A 104 16.05 14.67 -5.80
N GLY A 105 16.44 15.95 -5.95
CA GLY A 105 17.83 16.44 -5.90
C GLY A 105 18.66 16.11 -4.64
N ASP A 106 18.00 15.63 -3.58
CA ASP A 106 18.63 15.26 -2.32
C ASP A 106 18.99 13.76 -2.22
N TYR A 107 18.71 12.98 -3.27
CA TYR A 107 18.82 11.52 -3.26
C TYR A 107 19.75 11.00 -4.35
N LEU A 108 20.45 9.90 -4.04
CA LEU A 108 21.20 9.09 -4.99
C LEU A 108 20.24 8.45 -6.00
N ASP A 109 20.67 8.33 -7.25
CA ASP A 109 19.90 7.66 -8.29
C ASP A 109 19.54 6.22 -7.87
N PRO A 110 18.26 5.80 -7.95
CA PRO A 110 17.90 4.41 -7.71
C PRO A 110 18.47 3.43 -8.75
N HIS A 111 18.88 3.89 -9.93
CA HIS A 111 19.55 3.06 -10.94
C HIS A 111 20.83 2.41 -10.38
N GLY A 112 21.00 1.13 -10.68
CA GLY A 112 22.07 0.31 -10.08
C GLY A 112 21.79 -0.19 -8.66
N TRP A 113 20.75 0.26 -7.96
CA TRP A 113 20.35 -0.29 -6.65
C TRP A 113 19.38 -1.47 -6.79
N LYS A 114 19.68 -2.58 -6.12
CA LYS A 114 18.83 -3.78 -6.06
C LYS A 114 18.53 -4.16 -4.62
N CYS A 115 17.35 -4.75 -4.44
CA CYS A 115 16.77 -4.99 -3.13
C CYS A 115 16.51 -6.49 -2.89
N SER A 116 17.27 -7.11 -1.99
CA SER A 116 17.12 -8.55 -1.71
C SER A 116 15.77 -8.89 -1.05
N MET A 117 15.14 -7.94 -0.34
CA MET A 117 13.74 -8.06 0.13
C MET A 117 12.76 -8.13 -1.04
N ILE A 118 12.93 -7.31 -2.09
CA ILE A 118 12.06 -7.35 -3.27
C ILE A 118 12.26 -8.64 -4.06
N TRP A 119 13.50 -9.12 -4.18
CA TRP A 119 13.76 -10.44 -4.77
C TRP A 119 13.04 -11.56 -3.99
N SER A 120 13.11 -11.49 -2.66
CA SER A 120 12.39 -12.42 -1.79
C SER A 120 10.87 -12.34 -2.00
N ALA A 121 10.31 -11.12 -2.05
CA ALA A 121 8.89 -10.89 -2.30
C ALA A 121 8.44 -11.42 -3.66
N TYR A 122 9.24 -11.22 -4.71
CA TYR A 122 9.03 -11.75 -6.05
C TYR A 122 8.94 -13.28 -6.07
N MET A 123 9.70 -13.93 -5.19
CA MET A 123 9.68 -15.38 -5.00
C MET A 123 8.60 -15.86 -4.03
N GLY A 124 7.72 -14.98 -3.54
CA GLY A 124 6.66 -15.33 -2.59
C GLY A 124 7.15 -15.59 -1.17
N LEU A 125 8.38 -15.19 -0.84
CA LEU A 125 9.02 -15.38 0.47
C LEU A 125 8.66 -14.22 1.43
N PRO A 126 8.97 -14.34 2.74
CA PRO A 126 8.75 -13.27 3.71
C PRO A 126 9.50 -11.97 3.36
N LEU A 127 9.06 -10.85 3.94
CA LEU A 127 9.69 -9.53 3.74
C LEU A 127 10.76 -9.19 4.79
N SER A 128 11.09 -10.11 5.70
CA SER A 128 12.11 -9.90 6.72
C SER A 128 13.31 -10.80 6.50
N LEU A 129 14.52 -10.30 6.74
CA LEU A 129 15.78 -11.05 6.55
C LEU A 129 15.76 -12.38 7.31
N ALA A 130 15.36 -12.33 8.59
CA ALA A 130 15.17 -13.52 9.43
C ALA A 130 14.10 -14.48 8.88
N GLY A 131 12.98 -13.96 8.37
CA GLY A 131 11.90 -14.77 7.81
C GLY A 131 12.33 -15.51 6.55
N VAL A 132 13.03 -14.82 5.64
CA VAL A 132 13.58 -15.41 4.42
C VAL A 132 14.63 -16.46 4.77
N GLY A 133 15.57 -16.13 5.67
CA GLY A 133 16.61 -17.05 6.13
C GLY A 133 16.04 -18.34 6.71
N ALA A 134 14.98 -18.24 7.51
CA ALA A 134 14.29 -19.40 8.09
C ALA A 134 13.61 -20.27 7.01
N VAL A 135 12.91 -19.65 6.04
CA VAL A 135 12.21 -20.39 4.97
C VAL A 135 13.19 -21.08 4.02
N LEU A 136 14.31 -20.43 3.70
CA LEU A 136 15.36 -20.97 2.84
C LEU A 136 16.29 -21.95 3.55
N GLY A 137 16.20 -22.07 4.88
CA GLY A 137 17.05 -22.95 5.69
C GLY A 137 18.52 -22.58 5.58
N LEU A 138 18.84 -21.29 5.68
CA LEU A 138 20.22 -20.81 5.62
C LEU A 138 21.02 -21.26 6.85
N GLU A 139 22.31 -21.53 6.65
CA GLU A 139 23.25 -21.84 7.74
C GLU A 139 23.50 -20.57 8.56
N GLU A 140 23.76 -19.45 7.90
CA GLU A 140 23.76 -18.14 8.53
C GLU A 140 22.33 -17.64 8.74
N GLN A 141 22.02 -17.24 9.97
CA GLN A 141 20.74 -16.63 10.33
C GLN A 141 20.99 -15.27 10.97
N LYS A 142 20.02 -14.36 10.77
CA LYS A 142 19.98 -13.07 11.49
C LYS A 142 19.93 -13.34 13.00
N LEU A 143 20.79 -12.67 13.75
CA LEU A 143 20.87 -12.85 15.21
C LEU A 143 19.63 -12.29 15.90
N LYS A 144 19.13 -12.97 16.94
CA LYS A 144 17.93 -12.54 17.67
C LYS A 144 18.22 -11.33 18.56
N GLU A 145 19.44 -11.28 19.09
CA GLU A 145 19.99 -10.27 19.98
C GLU A 145 20.11 -8.90 19.30
N GLY A 146 20.16 -8.86 17.95
CA GLY A 146 20.27 -7.62 17.17
C GLY A 146 19.17 -6.60 17.45
N LYS A 147 17.96 -7.04 17.78
CA LYS A 147 16.85 -6.13 18.14
C LYS A 147 17.18 -5.30 19.38
N ASP A 148 17.83 -5.90 20.37
CA ASP A 148 18.19 -5.22 21.61
C ASP A 148 19.39 -4.29 21.39
N LEU A 149 20.33 -4.66 20.51
CA LEU A 149 21.47 -3.81 20.11
C LEU A 149 21.00 -2.57 19.35
N ILE A 150 20.12 -2.73 18.34
CA ILE A 150 19.50 -1.61 17.60
C ILE A 150 18.76 -0.69 18.59
N ARG A 151 17.95 -1.26 19.48
CA ARG A 151 17.23 -0.46 20.48
C ARG A 151 18.19 0.32 21.40
N TYR A 152 19.36 -0.23 21.68
CA TYR A 152 20.34 0.38 22.58
C TYR A 152 21.11 1.52 21.89
N PHE A 153 21.63 1.31 20.68
CA PHE A 153 22.52 2.27 20.00
C PHE A 153 21.81 3.18 18.97
N CYS A 154 20.75 2.70 18.30
CA CYS A 154 20.11 3.41 17.19
C CYS A 154 18.90 4.26 17.61
N VAL A 155 18.42 4.11 18.84
CA VAL A 155 17.20 4.75 19.35
C VAL A 155 17.52 5.59 20.58
N PRO A 156 16.93 6.79 20.74
CA PRO A 156 17.06 7.57 21.98
C PRO A 156 16.68 6.76 23.22
N CYS A 157 17.42 6.94 24.30
CA CYS A 157 17.15 6.29 25.57
C CYS A 157 16.51 7.28 26.56
N LYS A 158 15.67 6.77 27.47
CA LYS A 158 15.08 7.60 28.53
C LYS A 158 16.16 7.96 29.55
N ALA A 159 16.25 9.23 29.92
CA ALA A 159 17.14 9.67 31.01
C ALA A 159 16.72 9.01 32.33
N THR A 160 17.64 8.28 32.97
CA THR A 160 17.45 7.64 34.26
C THR A 160 18.63 7.94 35.18
N LYS A 161 18.47 7.72 36.49
CA LYS A 161 19.62 7.82 37.42
C LYS A 161 20.69 6.78 37.10
N SER A 162 20.28 5.58 36.67
CA SER A 162 21.20 4.46 36.38
C SER A 162 22.06 4.67 35.13
N ASN A 163 21.63 5.50 34.19
CA ASN A 163 22.38 5.80 32.97
C ASN A 163 23.06 7.18 32.99
N GLY A 164 23.10 7.83 34.16
CA GLY A 164 23.70 9.16 34.32
C GLY A 164 22.88 10.30 33.69
N GLY A 165 21.59 10.09 33.43
CA GLY A 165 20.72 11.09 32.80
C GLY A 165 20.88 11.20 31.28
N ARG A 166 21.62 10.28 30.65
CA ARG A 166 21.85 10.31 29.20
C ARG A 166 20.57 10.02 28.41
N THR A 167 20.49 10.64 27.23
CA THR A 167 19.37 10.50 26.28
C THR A 167 19.74 9.70 25.02
N ARG A 168 21.01 9.30 24.90
CA ARG A 168 21.57 8.47 23.83
C ARG A 168 22.64 7.55 24.41
N ASN A 169 22.75 6.32 23.89
CA ASN A 169 23.90 5.47 24.18
C ASN A 169 24.90 5.56 23.02
N LEU A 170 26.18 5.77 23.34
CA LEU A 170 27.31 5.78 22.42
C LEU A 170 28.09 4.47 22.56
N SER A 171 28.97 4.18 21.60
CA SER A 171 29.85 3.01 21.61
C SER A 171 30.64 2.87 22.91
N GLU A 172 31.17 3.99 23.42
CA GLU A 172 31.94 4.05 24.68
C GLU A 172 31.13 3.70 25.94
N HIS A 173 29.79 3.78 25.89
CA HIS A 173 28.95 3.48 27.05
C HIS A 173 28.78 1.98 27.30
N ASP A 174 29.02 1.14 26.29
CA ASP A 174 28.98 -0.33 26.40
C ASP A 174 29.82 -0.97 25.29
N PRO A 175 31.17 -1.00 25.42
CA PRO A 175 32.06 -1.50 24.38
C PRO A 175 31.84 -2.97 24.01
N GLU A 176 31.42 -3.80 24.98
CA GLU A 176 31.13 -5.21 24.73
C GLU A 176 29.90 -5.37 23.81
N LYS A 177 28.82 -4.64 24.10
CA LYS A 177 27.67 -4.60 23.18
C LYS A 177 28.03 -3.99 21.83
N TRP A 178 28.95 -3.03 21.79
CA TRP A 178 29.40 -2.42 20.54
C TRP A 178 30.10 -3.43 19.63
N GLU A 179 30.99 -4.28 20.17
CA GLU A 179 31.61 -5.37 19.41
C GLU A 179 30.56 -6.39 18.91
N GLN A 180 29.57 -6.72 19.75
CA GLN A 180 28.44 -7.57 19.32
C GLN A 180 27.63 -6.90 18.20
N PHE A 181 27.52 -5.57 18.21
CA PHE A 181 26.79 -4.83 17.18
C PHE A 181 27.54 -4.79 15.85
N LYS A 182 28.87 -4.65 15.86
CA LYS A 182 29.71 -4.85 14.66
C LYS A 182 29.58 -6.25 14.10
N PHE A 183 29.60 -7.27 14.95
CA PHE A 183 29.37 -8.65 14.51
C PHE A 183 27.97 -8.84 13.90
N TYR A 184 26.94 -8.23 14.50
CA TYR A 184 25.58 -8.25 13.99
C TYR A 184 25.46 -7.61 12.59
N ASN A 185 26.01 -6.42 12.39
CA ASN A 185 26.02 -5.75 11.08
C ASN A 185 26.78 -6.57 10.02
N ARG A 186 27.93 -7.17 10.38
CA ARG A 186 28.64 -8.12 9.51
C ARG A 186 27.74 -9.30 9.11
N ARG A 187 27.06 -9.89 10.10
CA ARG A 187 26.21 -11.07 9.91
C ARG A 187 25.02 -10.76 9.01
N ASP A 188 24.43 -9.58 9.09
CA ASP A 188 23.30 -9.23 8.23
C ASP A 188 23.70 -9.18 6.74
N VAL A 189 24.90 -8.68 6.41
CA VAL A 189 25.47 -8.76 5.05
C VAL A 189 25.72 -10.23 4.63
N GLU A 190 26.30 -11.06 5.49
CA GLU A 190 26.53 -12.48 5.22
C GLU A 190 25.21 -13.22 4.90
N VAL A 191 24.17 -12.98 5.70
CA VAL A 191 22.83 -13.57 5.49
C VAL A 191 22.22 -13.08 4.18
N GLU A 192 22.36 -11.79 3.86
CA GLU A 192 21.89 -11.23 2.59
C GLU A 192 22.55 -11.92 1.39
N GLN A 193 23.87 -12.10 1.42
CA GLN A 193 24.61 -12.82 0.37
C GLN A 193 24.17 -14.28 0.24
N SER A 194 23.92 -14.96 1.37
CA SER A 194 23.39 -16.32 1.38
C SER A 194 21.99 -16.40 0.76
N ILE A 195 21.13 -15.39 0.96
CA ILE A 195 19.84 -15.27 0.26
C ILE A 195 20.07 -15.12 -1.24
N GLN A 196 20.89 -14.16 -1.68
CA GLN A 196 21.17 -13.93 -3.10
C GLN A 196 21.70 -15.21 -3.78
N LYS A 197 22.63 -15.93 -3.13
CA LYS A 197 23.18 -17.20 -3.63
C LYS A 197 22.13 -18.30 -3.76
N LYS A 198 21.14 -18.38 -2.86
CA LYS A 198 20.03 -19.34 -2.99
C LYS A 198 19.06 -18.94 -4.10
N LEU A 199 18.84 -17.64 -4.30
CA LEU A 199 17.87 -17.13 -5.26
C LEU A 199 18.43 -16.94 -6.67
N GLN A 200 19.75 -16.95 -6.88
CA GLN A 200 20.42 -16.65 -8.16
C GLN A 200 19.89 -17.41 -9.39
N ASN A 201 19.35 -18.62 -9.20
CA ASN A 201 18.76 -19.43 -10.27
C ASN A 201 17.35 -18.97 -10.69
N TYR A 202 16.80 -17.98 -9.98
CA TYR A 202 15.48 -17.37 -10.18
C TYR A 202 15.59 -15.84 -10.10
N PRO A 203 16.40 -15.21 -10.97
CA PRO A 203 16.60 -13.77 -10.91
C PRO A 203 15.29 -13.02 -11.16
N VAL A 204 15.13 -11.88 -10.49
CA VAL A 204 14.11 -10.89 -10.86
C VAL A 204 14.46 -10.35 -12.25
N PRO A 205 13.51 -10.34 -13.22
CA PRO A 205 13.76 -9.80 -14.56
C PRO A 205 14.15 -8.32 -14.53
N ASP A 206 15.01 -7.89 -15.45
CA ASP A 206 15.52 -6.50 -15.49
C ASP A 206 14.41 -5.46 -15.64
N PHE A 207 13.35 -5.76 -16.40
CA PHE A 207 12.22 -4.84 -16.50
C PHE A 207 11.49 -4.62 -15.16
N VAL A 208 11.49 -5.61 -14.26
CA VAL A 208 10.91 -5.50 -12.91
C VAL A 208 11.83 -4.67 -12.00
N TRP A 209 13.15 -4.73 -12.20
CA TRP A 209 14.06 -3.79 -11.55
C TRP A 209 13.84 -2.35 -12.04
N GLY A 210 13.60 -2.15 -13.33
CA GLY A 210 13.18 -0.84 -13.87
C GLY A 210 11.90 -0.31 -13.23
N GLU A 211 10.91 -1.17 -12.98
CA GLU A 211 9.69 -0.80 -12.25
C GLU A 211 9.97 -0.46 -10.78
N PHE A 212 10.91 -1.15 -10.12
CA PHE A 212 11.32 -0.86 -8.75
C PHE A 212 12.04 0.50 -8.66
N TRP A 213 12.90 0.82 -9.63
CA TRP A 213 13.57 2.13 -9.69
C TRP A 213 12.57 3.26 -9.87
N LEU A 214 11.59 3.10 -10.77
CA LEU A 214 10.52 4.08 -10.93
C LEU A 214 9.67 4.26 -9.66
N ASP A 215 9.41 3.19 -8.91
CA ASP A 215 8.80 3.30 -7.56
C ASP A 215 9.66 4.12 -6.58
N GLN A 216 10.98 3.94 -6.63
CA GLN A 216 11.90 4.71 -5.78
C GLN A 216 11.87 6.19 -6.17
N GLU A 217 11.86 6.52 -7.46
CA GLU A 217 11.73 7.91 -7.94
C GLU A 217 10.42 8.56 -7.48
N ILE A 218 9.29 7.83 -7.52
CA ILE A 218 8.00 8.33 -7.04
C ILE A 218 8.06 8.58 -5.52
N ASN A 219 8.61 7.64 -4.75
CA ASN A 219 8.77 7.80 -3.30
C ASN A 219 9.72 8.95 -2.96
N ASP A 220 10.82 9.09 -3.71
CA ASP A 220 11.80 10.15 -3.59
C ASP A 220 11.19 11.49 -3.94
N ARG A 221 10.29 11.59 -4.93
CA ARG A 221 9.62 12.84 -5.34
C ARG A 221 8.50 13.25 -4.39
N GLY A 222 7.83 12.29 -3.77
CA GLY A 222 6.79 12.51 -2.78
C GLY A 222 5.65 13.41 -3.26
N ILE A 223 4.81 13.84 -2.32
CA ILE A 223 3.63 14.68 -2.58
C ILE A 223 3.55 15.83 -1.56
N LEU A 224 3.28 17.05 -2.03
CA LEU A 224 3.26 18.25 -1.19
C LEU A 224 2.02 18.30 -0.29
N LEU A 225 2.21 18.77 0.95
CA LEU A 225 1.16 18.91 1.96
C LEU A 225 0.85 20.39 2.24
N ASP A 226 -0.43 20.74 2.32
CA ASP A 226 -0.87 22.01 2.89
C ASP A 226 -0.82 21.94 4.41
N MET A 227 0.34 22.31 4.97
CA MET A 227 0.58 22.23 6.41
C MET A 227 -0.32 23.16 7.22
N ALA A 228 -0.82 24.26 6.64
CA ALA A 228 -1.79 25.12 7.33
C ALA A 228 -3.11 24.38 7.55
N LEU A 229 -3.60 23.68 6.51
CA LEU A 229 -4.77 22.80 6.64
C LEU A 229 -4.52 21.67 7.65
N VAL A 230 -3.37 21.00 7.58
CA VAL A 230 -3.04 19.88 8.47
C VAL A 230 -3.01 20.30 9.94
N GLU A 231 -2.29 21.37 10.28
CA GLU A 231 -2.19 21.81 11.67
C GLU A 231 -3.52 22.32 12.22
N ASN A 232 -4.28 23.07 11.41
CA ASN A 232 -5.58 23.56 11.86
C ASN A 232 -6.62 22.44 11.96
N ALA A 233 -6.60 21.44 11.07
CA ALA A 233 -7.44 20.25 11.23
C ALA A 233 -7.18 19.52 12.56
N ILE A 234 -5.91 19.40 12.99
CA ILE A 234 -5.57 18.80 14.28
C ILE A 234 -6.09 19.64 15.45
N LYS A 235 -5.97 20.97 15.38
CA LYS A 235 -6.48 21.88 16.41
C LYS A 235 -8.02 21.85 16.50
N LEU A 236 -8.71 21.92 15.36
CA LEU A 236 -10.16 21.91 15.30
C LEU A 236 -10.74 20.56 15.75
N ASP A 237 -10.07 19.44 15.46
CA ASP A 237 -10.45 18.12 16.00
C ASP A 237 -10.37 18.09 17.53
N ALA A 238 -9.33 18.68 18.13
CA ALA A 238 -9.22 18.75 19.59
C ALA A 238 -10.36 19.57 20.20
N VAL A 239 -10.63 20.76 19.67
CA VAL A 239 -11.76 21.61 20.12
C VAL A 239 -13.10 20.90 19.95
N SER A 240 -13.30 20.22 18.82
CA SER A 240 -14.52 19.46 18.55
C SER A 240 -14.70 18.32 19.55
N LYS A 241 -13.63 17.57 19.84
CA LYS A 241 -13.68 16.46 20.81
C LYS A 241 -13.99 16.92 22.21
N ASP A 242 -13.44 18.04 22.65
CA ASP A 242 -13.72 18.58 23.97
C ASP A 242 -15.21 18.93 24.06
N LYS A 243 -15.75 19.70 23.10
CA LYS A 243 -17.18 20.06 23.05
C LYS A 243 -18.12 18.85 22.95
N LEU A 244 -17.81 17.89 22.08
CA LEU A 244 -18.60 16.66 21.94
C LEU A 244 -18.55 15.79 23.20
N SER A 245 -17.40 15.77 23.89
CA SER A 245 -17.25 15.03 25.15
C SER A 245 -18.04 15.68 26.27
N ASP A 246 -18.10 17.01 26.32
CA ASP A 246 -18.89 17.75 27.29
C ASP A 246 -20.39 17.55 27.05
N ALA A 247 -20.87 17.74 25.81
CA ALA A 247 -22.28 17.48 25.46
C ALA A 247 -22.70 16.03 25.77
N MET A 248 -21.80 15.07 25.51
CA MET A 248 -22.06 13.67 25.83
C MET A 248 -22.17 13.43 27.35
N LYS A 249 -21.36 14.11 28.17
CA LYS A 249 -21.46 14.00 29.63
C LYS A 249 -22.74 14.65 30.14
N ASP A 250 -23.19 15.73 29.52
CA ASP A 250 -24.42 16.42 29.91
C ASP A 250 -25.65 15.51 29.68
N ILE A 251 -25.65 14.69 28.64
CA ILE A 251 -26.73 13.72 28.35
C ILE A 251 -26.60 12.45 29.18
N THR A 252 -25.38 11.90 29.29
CA THR A 252 -25.19 10.53 29.82
C THR A 252 -24.81 10.49 31.30
N GLU A 253 -24.36 11.60 31.88
CA GLU A 253 -23.75 11.71 33.21
C GLU A 253 -22.56 10.75 33.45
N LEU A 254 -21.99 10.16 32.39
CA LEU A 254 -20.90 9.19 32.48
C LEU A 254 -19.56 9.88 32.73
N ASP A 255 -18.76 9.34 33.66
CA ASP A 255 -17.38 9.79 33.91
C ASP A 255 -16.49 9.72 32.65
N ASN A 256 -16.65 8.65 31.86
CA ASN A 256 -15.95 8.45 30.60
C ASN A 256 -16.90 7.90 29.52
N PRO A 257 -17.61 8.78 28.79
CA PRO A 257 -18.55 8.35 27.77
C PRO A 257 -17.93 7.57 26.60
N ASN A 258 -16.60 7.62 26.44
CA ASN A 258 -15.90 6.84 25.43
C ASN A 258 -15.74 5.35 25.82
N SER A 259 -15.92 4.99 27.09
CA SER A 259 -15.87 3.61 27.57
C SER A 259 -17.02 2.79 26.99
N VAL A 260 -16.70 1.71 26.26
CA VAL A 260 -17.71 0.79 25.68
C VAL A 260 -18.56 0.16 26.79
N ALA A 261 -17.94 -0.19 27.92
CA ALA A 261 -18.65 -0.83 29.03
C ALA A 261 -19.63 0.14 29.70
N GLN A 262 -19.21 1.37 29.98
CA GLN A 262 -20.08 2.38 30.59
C GLN A 262 -21.24 2.75 29.66
N MET A 263 -20.95 2.94 28.36
CA MET A 263 -21.99 3.25 27.38
C MET A 263 -23.02 2.12 27.23
N LYS A 264 -22.59 0.85 27.21
CA LYS A 264 -23.51 -0.28 27.14
C LYS A 264 -24.41 -0.37 28.38
N GLN A 265 -23.84 -0.10 29.56
CA GLN A 265 -24.63 -0.07 30.79
C GLN A 265 -25.67 1.05 30.74
N TRP A 266 -25.25 2.27 30.36
CA TRP A 266 -26.16 3.40 30.23
C TRP A 266 -27.29 3.13 29.23
N LEU A 267 -26.98 2.55 28.06
CA LEU A 267 -28.01 2.16 27.08
C LEU A 267 -28.99 1.15 27.66
N SER A 268 -28.50 0.14 28.38
CA SER A 268 -29.36 -0.86 29.06
C SER A 268 -30.25 -0.20 30.11
N ASP A 269 -29.73 0.76 30.87
CA ASP A 269 -30.50 1.54 31.86
C ASP A 269 -31.61 2.39 31.19
N GLN A 270 -31.39 2.83 29.94
CA GLN A 270 -32.39 3.50 29.08
C GLN A 270 -33.29 2.52 28.30
N GLY A 271 -33.18 1.21 28.54
CA GLY A 271 -34.00 0.18 27.88
C GLY A 271 -33.52 -0.28 26.51
N VAL A 272 -32.30 0.10 26.09
CA VAL A 272 -31.68 -0.28 24.81
C VAL A 272 -30.56 -1.29 25.03
N GLU A 273 -30.79 -2.55 24.63
CA GLU A 273 -29.79 -3.61 24.72
C GLU A 273 -28.81 -3.58 23.53
N ALA A 274 -27.52 -3.37 23.81
CA ALA A 274 -26.48 -3.23 22.80
C ALA A 274 -25.40 -4.33 22.87
N GLU A 275 -25.50 -5.35 22.01
CA GLU A 275 -24.46 -6.39 21.88
C GLU A 275 -23.13 -5.83 21.36
N SER A 276 -23.17 -4.77 20.56
CA SER A 276 -22.00 -4.13 19.98
C SER A 276 -22.25 -2.64 19.79
N LEU A 277 -21.20 -1.83 19.98
CA LEU A 277 -21.19 -0.39 19.67
C LEU A 277 -20.33 -0.10 18.44
N GLY A 278 -20.25 -1.08 17.52
CA GLY A 278 -19.63 -0.91 16.22
C GLY A 278 -20.42 0.07 15.35
N LYS A 279 -19.75 0.67 14.35
CA LYS A 279 -20.37 1.67 13.46
C LYS A 279 -21.71 1.22 12.86
N LYS A 280 -21.81 -0.04 12.43
CA LYS A 280 -23.04 -0.59 11.83
C LYS A 280 -24.17 -0.75 12.84
N ASP A 281 -23.84 -1.19 14.06
CA ASP A 281 -24.84 -1.46 15.10
C ASP A 281 -25.40 -0.15 15.65
N VAL A 282 -24.52 0.83 15.90
CA VAL A 282 -24.91 2.19 16.32
C VAL A 282 -25.78 2.86 15.25
N ALA A 283 -25.45 2.70 13.95
CA ALA A 283 -26.27 3.27 12.89
C ALA A 283 -27.67 2.64 12.79
N LYS A 284 -27.81 1.35 13.12
CA LYS A 284 -29.13 0.69 13.21
C LYS A 284 -29.94 1.21 14.39
N MET A 285 -29.29 1.40 15.55
CA MET A 285 -29.94 1.95 16.74
C MET A 285 -30.44 3.37 16.48
N ILE A 286 -29.63 4.23 15.86
CA ILE A 286 -30.03 5.61 15.50
C ILE A 286 -31.21 5.64 14.52
N ALA A 287 -31.38 4.61 13.69
CA ALA A 287 -32.46 4.53 12.71
C ALA A 287 -33.74 3.88 13.28
N ASP A 288 -33.75 3.53 14.55
CA ASP A 288 -34.92 2.96 15.24
C ASP A 288 -35.78 4.12 15.76
N ASP A 289 -37.00 4.25 15.24
CA ASP A 289 -37.92 5.33 15.65
C ASP A 289 -38.46 5.13 17.08
N ASP A 290 -38.24 3.95 17.69
CA ASP A 290 -38.74 3.59 19.02
C ASP A 290 -37.76 3.97 20.16
N ILE A 291 -36.56 4.51 19.86
CA ILE A 291 -35.59 4.95 20.89
C ILE A 291 -35.75 6.43 21.24
N ASP A 292 -35.45 6.77 22.49
CA ASP A 292 -35.56 8.15 23.00
C ASP A 292 -34.62 9.11 22.24
N GLU A 293 -35.04 10.38 22.15
CA GLU A 293 -34.29 11.44 21.46
C GLU A 293 -32.92 11.68 22.12
N ASP A 294 -32.85 11.65 23.46
CA ASP A 294 -31.59 11.80 24.21
C ASP A 294 -30.64 10.61 23.96
N VAL A 295 -31.20 9.41 23.82
CA VAL A 295 -30.45 8.19 23.46
C VAL A 295 -29.91 8.28 22.03
N THR A 296 -30.73 8.76 21.11
CA THR A 296 -30.35 8.99 19.71
C THR A 296 -29.23 10.01 19.63
N GLU A 297 -29.34 11.13 20.34
CA GLU A 297 -28.33 12.19 20.37
C GLU A 297 -27.01 11.68 20.97
N ALA A 298 -27.04 10.96 22.09
CA ALA A 298 -25.86 10.33 22.68
C ALA A 298 -25.19 9.34 21.70
N LEU A 299 -25.96 8.51 20.99
CA LEU A 299 -25.41 7.60 19.98
C LEU A 299 -24.78 8.35 18.79
N MET A 300 -25.38 9.46 18.36
CA MET A 300 -24.83 10.33 17.32
C MET A 300 -23.50 10.97 17.76
N LEU A 301 -23.45 11.58 18.95
CA LEU A 301 -22.23 12.15 19.53
C LEU A 301 -21.12 11.09 19.64
N ARG A 302 -21.47 9.86 20.02
CA ARG A 302 -20.51 8.76 20.14
C ARG A 302 -19.91 8.41 18.79
N GLN A 303 -20.74 8.36 17.75
CA GLN A 303 -20.30 8.08 16.40
C GLN A 303 -19.29 9.14 15.91
N GLN A 304 -19.53 10.41 16.26
CA GLN A 304 -18.60 11.51 15.97
C GLN A 304 -17.28 11.37 16.73
N LEU A 305 -17.32 11.13 18.05
CA LEU A 305 -16.14 10.93 18.89
C LEU A 305 -15.30 9.71 18.47
N ALA A 306 -15.95 8.66 17.96
CA ALA A 306 -15.29 7.47 17.47
C ALA A 306 -14.56 7.66 16.13
N LYS A 307 -14.81 8.76 15.39
CA LYS A 307 -14.09 9.04 14.14
C LYS A 307 -12.61 9.30 14.42
N SER A 308 -11.75 8.63 13.66
CA SER A 308 -10.29 8.70 13.82
C SER A 308 -9.58 9.49 12.72
N SER A 309 -10.30 10.42 12.05
CA SER A 309 -9.80 11.23 10.93
C SER A 309 -8.51 12.00 11.27
N VAL A 310 -8.37 12.48 12.51
CA VAL A 310 -7.16 13.17 12.99
C VAL A 310 -5.87 12.38 12.86
N LYS A 311 -5.93 11.03 12.93
CA LYS A 311 -4.72 10.19 12.86
C LYS A 311 -3.98 10.36 11.53
N LYS A 312 -4.71 10.64 10.44
CA LYS A 312 -4.10 10.87 9.12
C LYS A 312 -3.38 12.21 9.06
N TYR A 313 -3.97 13.27 9.61
CA TYR A 313 -3.30 14.56 9.75
C TYR A 313 -2.07 14.48 10.67
N GLN A 314 -2.15 13.75 11.79
CA GLN A 314 -0.99 13.51 12.65
C GLN A 314 0.12 12.74 11.93
N ALA A 315 -0.23 11.75 11.10
CA ALA A 315 0.74 11.04 10.27
C ALA A 315 1.38 11.99 9.23
N MET A 316 0.61 12.87 8.59
CA MET A 316 1.12 13.90 7.68
C MET A 316 2.14 14.81 8.38
N ARG A 317 1.77 15.37 9.55
CA ARG A 317 2.67 16.21 10.37
C ARG A 317 3.94 15.47 10.79
N THR A 318 3.83 14.19 11.10
CA THR A 318 4.98 13.38 11.52
C THR A 318 5.91 13.06 10.36
N ALA A 319 5.38 12.89 9.15
CA ALA A 319 6.11 12.42 7.97
C ALA A 319 6.63 13.54 7.06
N VAL A 320 6.10 14.77 7.20
CA VAL A 320 6.45 15.88 6.32
C VAL A 320 7.95 16.21 6.38
N CYS A 321 8.58 16.20 5.22
CA CYS A 321 9.98 16.55 5.03
C CYS A 321 10.19 18.08 5.08
N ARG A 322 11.45 18.52 5.16
CA ARG A 322 11.83 19.95 5.26
C ARG A 322 11.23 20.82 4.14
N ASP A 323 11.01 20.26 2.96
CA ASP A 323 10.43 20.91 1.79
C ASP A 323 8.89 20.87 1.74
N GLY A 324 8.24 20.40 2.80
CA GLY A 324 6.78 20.29 2.88
C GLY A 324 6.20 19.04 2.22
N ARG A 325 7.01 18.14 1.64
CA ARG A 325 6.53 16.93 0.96
C ARG A 325 6.52 15.72 1.88
N ALA A 326 5.54 14.85 1.70
CA ALA A 326 5.55 13.50 2.30
C ALA A 326 6.16 12.51 1.29
N ARG A 327 7.17 11.75 1.74
CA ARG A 327 7.98 10.85 0.91
C ARG A 327 8.00 9.43 1.49
N GLY A 328 8.23 8.41 0.66
CA GLY A 328 8.22 7.00 1.11
C GLY A 328 6.82 6.45 1.44
N MET A 329 5.81 6.88 0.70
CA MET A 329 4.40 6.53 0.94
C MET A 329 4.01 5.16 0.39
N PHE A 330 4.86 4.53 -0.42
CA PHE A 330 4.56 3.27 -1.10
C PHE A 330 5.65 2.23 -0.85
N GLN A 331 5.25 0.97 -0.70
CA GLN A 331 6.17 -0.16 -0.72
C GLN A 331 5.89 -1.01 -1.97
N PHE A 332 6.87 -1.03 -2.88
CA PHE A 332 6.91 -1.97 -4.00
C PHE A 332 6.78 -3.42 -3.53
N TYR A 333 5.99 -4.23 -4.24
CA TYR A 333 5.72 -5.62 -3.87
C TYR A 333 5.14 -5.81 -2.44
N GLY A 334 4.45 -4.80 -1.89
CA GLY A 334 3.79 -4.90 -0.59
C GLY A 334 2.70 -5.98 -0.52
N ALA A 335 2.14 -6.39 -1.67
CA ALA A 335 1.34 -7.60 -1.82
C ALA A 335 2.13 -8.66 -2.62
N ASN A 336 2.80 -9.57 -1.92
CA ASN A 336 3.76 -10.54 -2.51
C ASN A 336 3.20 -11.35 -3.69
N ARG A 337 1.89 -11.63 -3.72
CA ARG A 337 1.28 -12.50 -4.74
C ARG A 337 1.04 -11.78 -6.06
N SER A 338 0.43 -10.60 -6.04
CA SER A 338 0.11 -9.84 -7.26
C SER A 338 1.25 -8.90 -7.68
N GLY A 339 2.12 -8.51 -6.74
CA GLY A 339 3.14 -7.48 -6.94
C GLY A 339 2.61 -6.05 -6.82
N ARG A 340 1.34 -5.87 -6.38
CA ARG A 340 0.78 -4.55 -6.08
C ARG A 340 1.49 -3.91 -4.88
N TRP A 341 1.54 -2.59 -4.89
CA TRP A 341 2.09 -1.78 -3.80
C TRP A 341 1.18 -1.77 -2.58
N ALA A 342 1.80 -1.61 -1.41
CA ALA A 342 1.09 -1.30 -0.19
C ALA A 342 1.38 0.13 0.27
N GLY A 343 0.36 0.86 0.71
CA GLY A 343 0.53 2.18 1.32
C GLY A 343 1.28 2.12 2.66
N ARG A 344 2.15 3.10 2.89
CA ARG A 344 2.94 3.29 4.12
C ARG A 344 2.67 4.66 4.72
N ILE A 345 2.93 4.79 6.02
CA ILE A 345 2.86 6.04 6.79
C ILE A 345 1.46 6.67 6.78
N ILE A 346 1.14 7.52 5.79
CA ILE A 346 -0.19 8.12 5.63
C ILE A 346 -1.17 7.11 5.01
N GLN A 347 -0.69 6.16 4.20
CA GLN A 347 -1.46 5.14 3.47
C GLN A 347 -2.54 5.75 2.56
N LEU A 348 -2.12 6.38 1.45
CA LEU A 348 -3.00 7.06 0.50
C LEU A 348 -4.14 6.16 -0.04
N GLN A 349 -3.90 4.86 -0.15
CA GLN A 349 -4.89 3.85 -0.57
C GLN A 349 -6.09 3.71 0.38
N ASN A 350 -5.96 4.16 1.63
CA ASN A 350 -6.99 4.01 2.68
C ASN A 350 -7.68 5.35 3.01
N LEU A 351 -7.50 6.38 2.19
CA LEU A 351 -8.13 7.68 2.43
C LEU A 351 -9.62 7.64 2.06
N PRO A 352 -10.52 8.23 2.87
CA PRO A 352 -11.95 8.28 2.58
C PRO A 352 -12.23 9.05 1.28
N GLN A 353 -13.31 8.71 0.59
CA GLN A 353 -13.80 9.47 -0.57
C GLN A 353 -14.43 10.80 -0.13
N ASN A 354 -14.62 11.70 -1.10
CA ASN A 354 -15.31 12.97 -0.97
C ASN A 354 -16.77 12.81 -1.41
N HIS A 355 -17.69 13.34 -0.62
CA HIS A 355 -19.13 13.35 -0.88
C HIS A 355 -19.74 14.76 -0.71
N MET A 356 -19.02 15.66 -0.06
CA MET A 356 -19.40 17.07 0.12
C MET A 356 -19.32 17.87 -1.19
N GLY A 357 -20.38 18.63 -1.50
CA GLY A 357 -20.47 19.46 -2.71
C GLY A 357 -19.67 20.78 -2.66
N ASP A 358 -19.45 21.31 -1.46
CA ASP A 358 -18.78 22.58 -1.16
C ASP A 358 -17.39 22.39 -0.51
N LEU A 359 -16.66 21.37 -1.01
CA LEU A 359 -15.38 20.92 -0.48
C LEU A 359 -14.32 22.03 -0.38
N GLU A 360 -14.28 22.95 -1.35
CA GLU A 360 -13.33 24.06 -1.36
C GLU A 360 -13.62 25.10 -0.27
N GLN A 361 -14.90 25.39 -0.01
CA GLN A 361 -15.33 26.30 1.04
C GLN A 361 -15.02 25.71 2.43
N ALA A 362 -15.39 24.45 2.66
CA ALA A 362 -15.05 23.72 3.88
C ALA A 362 -13.53 23.70 4.14
N ARG A 363 -12.76 23.42 3.09
CA ARG A 363 -11.29 23.46 3.13
C ARG A 363 -10.77 24.83 3.54
N GLY A 364 -11.36 25.91 3.02
CA GLY A 364 -11.00 27.28 3.37
C GLY A 364 -11.20 27.58 4.86
N LEU A 365 -12.36 27.20 5.42
CA LEU A 365 -12.66 27.39 6.84
C LEU A 365 -11.68 26.65 7.75
N VAL A 366 -11.42 25.37 7.45
CA VAL A 366 -10.45 24.57 8.21
C VAL A 366 -9.05 25.14 8.08
N ARG A 367 -8.63 25.54 6.86
CA ARG A 367 -7.32 26.15 6.63
C ARG A 367 -7.15 27.47 7.39
N ASN A 368 -8.22 28.25 7.58
CA ASN A 368 -8.22 29.49 8.36
C ASN A 368 -8.37 29.27 9.88
N GLY A 369 -8.70 28.04 10.31
CA GLY A 369 -8.90 27.71 11.72
C GLY A 369 -10.22 28.21 12.29
N ASP A 370 -11.23 28.45 11.45
CA ASP A 370 -12.51 29.01 11.85
C ASP A 370 -13.47 27.93 12.35
N TYR A 371 -13.36 27.56 13.64
CA TYR A 371 -14.22 26.56 14.26
C TYR A 371 -15.69 27.00 14.27
N GLU A 372 -15.95 28.27 14.59
CA GLU A 372 -17.30 28.78 14.80
C GLU A 372 -18.11 28.70 13.51
N ALA A 373 -17.58 29.25 12.41
CA ALA A 373 -18.23 29.15 11.11
C ALA A 373 -18.39 27.69 10.67
N LEU A 374 -17.38 26.84 10.90
CA LEU A 374 -17.48 25.42 10.55
C LEU A 374 -18.60 24.72 11.32
N SER A 375 -18.75 24.99 12.61
CA SER A 375 -19.81 24.41 13.45
C SER A 375 -21.21 24.96 13.15
N MET A 376 -21.31 26.16 12.59
CA MET A 376 -22.58 26.74 12.15
C MET A 376 -23.04 26.23 10.78
N LEU A 377 -22.09 25.90 9.90
CA LEU A 377 -22.36 25.53 8.50
C LEU A 377 -22.46 24.02 8.29
N TYR A 378 -21.88 23.20 9.16
CA TYR A 378 -21.86 21.75 9.02
C TYR A 378 -22.27 21.05 10.31
N ASP A 379 -23.11 20.03 10.17
CA ASP A 379 -23.65 19.23 11.28
C ASP A 379 -22.57 18.47 12.07
N SER A 380 -21.43 18.16 11.44
CA SER A 380 -20.36 17.38 12.06
C SER A 380 -18.97 17.82 11.60
N VAL A 381 -18.28 18.59 12.45
CA VAL A 381 -16.87 18.94 12.25
C VAL A 381 -15.99 17.70 12.02
N PRO A 382 -16.10 16.60 12.81
CA PRO A 382 -15.30 15.39 12.55
C PRO A 382 -15.57 14.76 11.17
N ASN A 383 -16.80 14.88 10.65
CA ASN A 383 -17.12 14.43 9.30
C ASN A 383 -16.43 15.31 8.25
N VAL A 384 -16.54 16.64 8.38
CA VAL A 384 -15.87 17.59 7.49
C VAL A 384 -14.35 17.33 7.46
N LEU A 385 -13.73 17.20 8.63
CA LEU A 385 -12.30 16.89 8.74
C LEU A 385 -11.95 15.54 8.10
N SER A 386 -12.83 14.55 8.15
CA SER A 386 -12.64 13.25 7.50
C SER A 386 -12.63 13.37 5.98
N GLU A 387 -13.56 14.13 5.40
CA GLU A 387 -13.62 14.31 3.95
C GLU A 387 -12.46 15.15 3.41
N LEU A 388 -11.99 16.13 4.19
CA LEU A 388 -10.90 17.01 3.77
C LEU A 388 -9.51 16.36 3.75
N ILE A 389 -9.34 15.11 4.23
CA ILE A 389 -8.01 14.48 4.36
C ILE A 389 -7.28 14.43 3.01
N ARG A 390 -7.98 14.09 1.91
CA ARG A 390 -7.37 14.06 0.57
C ARG A 390 -6.91 15.46 0.12
N THR A 391 -7.66 16.49 0.49
CA THR A 391 -7.41 17.89 0.06
C THR A 391 -6.18 18.52 0.72
N ALA A 392 -5.59 17.84 1.72
CA ALA A 392 -4.31 18.20 2.31
C ALA A 392 -3.15 17.99 1.32
N PHE A 393 -3.30 17.11 0.35
CA PHE A 393 -2.31 16.95 -0.73
C PHE A 393 -2.58 17.98 -1.81
N VAL A 394 -1.57 18.79 -2.12
CA VAL A 394 -1.66 19.93 -3.04
C VAL A 394 -0.57 19.88 -4.09
N SER A 395 -0.80 20.44 -5.28
CA SER A 395 0.27 20.60 -6.27
C SER A 395 1.22 21.73 -5.86
N ALA A 396 2.48 21.66 -6.30
CA ALA A 396 3.39 22.80 -6.16
C ALA A 396 2.86 24.06 -6.85
N GLU A 397 3.38 25.21 -6.43
CA GLU A 397 3.03 26.50 -7.05
C GLU A 397 3.35 26.50 -8.55
N GLY A 398 2.47 27.11 -9.35
CA GLY A 398 2.58 27.10 -10.81
C GLY A 398 2.15 25.81 -11.50
N ASN A 399 1.90 24.74 -10.74
CA ASN A 399 1.44 23.44 -11.24
C ASN A 399 -0.04 23.17 -10.89
N LYS A 400 -0.54 22.05 -11.41
CA LYS A 400 -1.81 21.40 -11.08
C LYS A 400 -1.59 19.89 -11.00
N PHE A 401 -2.47 19.16 -10.33
CA PHE A 401 -2.50 17.71 -10.46
C PHE A 401 -3.29 17.30 -11.69
N CYS A 402 -2.74 16.37 -12.45
CA CYS A 402 -3.47 15.49 -13.33
C CYS A 402 -3.67 14.15 -12.61
N VAL A 403 -4.92 13.81 -12.35
CA VAL A 403 -5.30 12.53 -11.74
C VAL A 403 -5.93 11.68 -12.82
N ALA A 404 -5.22 10.63 -13.26
CA ALA A 404 -5.67 9.73 -14.33
C ALA A 404 -5.88 8.32 -13.75
N ASP A 405 -7.01 7.70 -14.04
CA ASP A 405 -7.43 6.40 -13.48
C ASP A 405 -7.86 5.45 -14.59
N PHE A 406 -7.49 4.18 -14.47
CA PHE A 406 -7.99 3.16 -15.39
C PHE A 406 -9.45 2.79 -15.10
N SER A 407 -10.32 2.92 -16.10
CA SER A 407 -11.75 2.60 -15.93
C SER A 407 -11.98 1.09 -15.82
N ALA A 408 -12.20 0.58 -14.61
CA ALA A 408 -12.53 -0.83 -14.34
C ALA A 408 -11.52 -1.84 -14.93
N ILE A 409 -10.22 -1.59 -14.75
CA ILE A 409 -9.13 -2.37 -15.35
C ILE A 409 -9.25 -3.88 -15.10
N GLU A 410 -9.57 -4.29 -13.87
CA GLU A 410 -9.65 -5.72 -13.53
C GLU A 410 -10.78 -6.43 -14.29
N ALA A 411 -11.91 -5.76 -14.48
CA ALA A 411 -13.03 -6.30 -15.25
C ALA A 411 -12.67 -6.44 -16.75
N ARG A 412 -11.91 -5.48 -17.30
CA ARG A 412 -11.40 -5.53 -18.67
C ARG A 412 -10.42 -6.68 -18.86
N VAL A 413 -9.45 -6.81 -17.96
CA VAL A 413 -8.45 -7.88 -17.97
C VAL A 413 -9.10 -9.26 -17.84
N LEU A 414 -10.05 -9.42 -16.90
CA LEU A 414 -10.78 -10.67 -16.74
C LEU A 414 -11.55 -11.06 -18.02
N SER A 415 -12.26 -10.09 -18.61
CA SER A 415 -13.04 -10.30 -19.83
C SER A 415 -12.15 -10.68 -21.02
N TRP A 416 -11.01 -10.03 -21.17
CA TRP A 416 -10.01 -10.32 -22.20
C TRP A 416 -9.41 -11.72 -22.06
N LEU A 417 -8.98 -12.11 -20.85
CA LEU A 417 -8.42 -13.45 -20.60
C LEU A 417 -9.44 -14.55 -20.86
N ALA A 418 -10.67 -14.35 -20.41
CA ALA A 418 -11.76 -15.31 -20.58
C ALA A 418 -12.25 -15.38 -22.05
N GLY A 419 -12.12 -14.29 -22.80
CA GLY A 419 -12.76 -14.11 -24.10
C GLY A 419 -14.26 -13.89 -23.98
N GLU A 420 -14.70 -13.11 -22.98
CA GLU A 420 -16.12 -12.80 -22.75
C GLU A 420 -16.55 -11.64 -23.66
N GLN A 421 -17.11 -11.97 -24.82
CA GLN A 421 -17.31 -11.01 -25.91
C GLN A 421 -18.27 -9.88 -25.56
N TRP A 422 -19.42 -10.18 -24.95
CA TRP A 422 -20.43 -9.16 -24.65
C TRP A 422 -19.88 -8.05 -23.73
N ARG A 423 -19.03 -8.42 -22.77
CA ARG A 423 -18.33 -7.44 -21.90
C ARG A 423 -17.33 -6.61 -22.68
N THR A 424 -16.59 -7.26 -23.57
CA THR A 424 -15.66 -6.59 -24.48
C THR A 424 -16.40 -5.57 -25.35
N ASP A 425 -17.57 -5.93 -25.87
CA ASP A 425 -18.41 -5.03 -26.67
C ASP A 425 -18.91 -3.83 -25.85
N VAL A 426 -19.30 -4.04 -24.58
CA VAL A 426 -19.63 -2.93 -23.66
C VAL A 426 -18.44 -1.98 -23.53
N PHE A 427 -17.23 -2.50 -23.36
CA PHE A 427 -16.02 -1.70 -23.23
C PHE A 427 -15.64 -0.94 -24.51
N VAL A 428 -15.78 -1.56 -25.68
CA VAL A 428 -15.54 -0.94 -27.00
C VAL A 428 -16.51 0.21 -27.24
N ASN A 429 -17.79 0.03 -26.86
CA ASN A 429 -18.84 1.03 -27.03
C ASN A 429 -18.89 2.05 -25.89
N ASN A 430 -17.85 2.11 -25.05
CA ASN A 430 -17.75 3.04 -23.92
C ASN A 430 -18.87 2.94 -22.89
N GLY A 431 -19.47 1.76 -22.75
CA GLY A 431 -20.49 1.46 -21.76
C GLY A 431 -19.92 1.26 -20.36
N ASP A 432 -20.75 1.52 -19.35
CA ASP A 432 -20.44 1.22 -17.96
C ASP A 432 -20.74 -0.25 -17.67
N ILE A 433 -19.69 -1.04 -17.43
CA ILE A 433 -19.82 -2.49 -17.17
C ILE A 433 -20.73 -2.78 -15.96
N TYR A 434 -20.77 -1.92 -14.95
CA TYR A 434 -21.62 -2.12 -13.78
C TYR A 434 -23.10 -1.92 -14.12
N CYS A 435 -23.40 -0.96 -14.99
CA CYS A 435 -24.74 -0.76 -15.54
C CYS A 435 -25.14 -1.93 -16.45
N ALA A 436 -24.23 -2.37 -17.33
CA ALA A 436 -24.48 -3.49 -18.24
C ALA A 436 -24.74 -4.80 -17.46
N SER A 437 -23.92 -5.09 -16.45
CA SER A 437 -24.11 -6.24 -15.58
C SER A 437 -25.40 -6.15 -14.77
N ALA A 438 -25.72 -4.98 -14.19
CA ALA A 438 -27.00 -4.78 -13.52
C ALA A 438 -28.17 -5.01 -14.49
N SER A 439 -28.08 -4.50 -15.72
CA SER A 439 -29.14 -4.67 -16.71
C SER A 439 -29.35 -6.14 -17.09
N ALA A 440 -28.26 -6.87 -17.29
CA ALA A 440 -28.32 -8.31 -17.57
C ALA A 440 -28.88 -9.11 -16.40
N MET A 441 -28.53 -8.75 -15.16
CA MET A 441 -28.96 -9.46 -13.96
C MET A 441 -30.43 -9.20 -13.60
N PHE A 442 -30.89 -7.95 -13.72
CA PHE A 442 -32.23 -7.54 -13.30
C PHE A 442 -33.25 -7.48 -14.46
N GLY A 443 -32.82 -7.65 -15.71
CA GLY A 443 -33.70 -7.63 -16.88
C GLY A 443 -34.31 -6.26 -17.19
N VAL A 444 -33.76 -5.18 -16.63
CA VAL A 444 -34.20 -3.79 -16.84
C VAL A 444 -33.02 -2.95 -17.31
N PRO A 445 -33.20 -1.93 -18.17
CA PRO A 445 -32.08 -1.10 -18.56
C PRO A 445 -31.62 -0.19 -17.41
N VAL A 446 -30.31 -0.06 -17.24
CA VAL A 446 -29.66 0.70 -16.16
C VAL A 446 -28.69 1.72 -16.75
N GLU A 447 -28.78 2.96 -16.30
CA GLU A 447 -27.94 4.08 -16.74
C GLU A 447 -27.34 4.81 -15.53
N LYS A 448 -26.06 5.18 -15.61
CA LYS A 448 -25.28 5.69 -14.46
C LYS A 448 -25.92 6.92 -13.79
N HIS A 449 -26.52 7.80 -14.58
CA HIS A 449 -27.21 9.02 -14.13
C HIS A 449 -28.63 9.10 -14.72
N GLY A 450 -29.26 7.94 -14.95
CA GLY A 450 -30.55 7.84 -15.63
C GLY A 450 -31.45 6.79 -15.02
N GLN A 451 -32.19 6.07 -15.86
CA GLN A 451 -33.11 5.03 -15.42
C GLN A 451 -32.39 3.97 -14.56
N ASN A 452 -33.03 3.58 -13.46
CA ASN A 452 -32.56 2.55 -12.54
C ASN A 452 -31.12 2.75 -12.02
N ALA A 453 -30.60 3.99 -11.95
CA ALA A 453 -29.23 4.29 -11.53
C ALA A 453 -28.84 3.66 -10.19
N HIS A 454 -29.78 3.54 -9.25
CA HIS A 454 -29.60 2.87 -7.96
C HIS A 454 -29.15 1.39 -8.08
N LEU A 455 -29.52 0.69 -9.16
CA LEU A 455 -29.10 -0.69 -9.41
C LEU A 455 -27.64 -0.82 -9.84
N ARG A 456 -27.01 0.26 -10.33
CA ARG A 456 -25.59 0.26 -10.73
C ARG A 456 -24.68 -0.20 -9.59
N GLN A 457 -24.96 0.22 -8.35
CA GLN A 457 -24.18 -0.16 -7.19
C GLN A 457 -24.27 -1.67 -6.91
N LYS A 458 -25.47 -2.25 -7.08
CA LYS A 458 -25.68 -3.70 -6.99
C LYS A 458 -24.91 -4.44 -8.09
N GLY A 459 -24.92 -3.94 -9.33
CA GLY A 459 -24.10 -4.46 -10.42
C GLY A 459 -22.59 -4.39 -10.12
N LYS A 460 -22.11 -3.30 -9.51
CA LYS A 460 -20.71 -3.16 -9.09
C LYS A 460 -20.31 -4.20 -8.06
N ILE A 461 -21.13 -4.43 -7.03
CA ILE A 461 -20.85 -5.47 -6.03
C ILE A 461 -20.83 -6.84 -6.68
N ALA A 462 -21.79 -7.14 -7.55
CA ALA A 462 -21.84 -8.41 -8.25
C ALA A 462 -20.58 -8.64 -9.07
N GLU A 463 -20.11 -7.64 -9.82
CA GLU A 463 -18.87 -7.75 -10.59
C GLU A 463 -17.64 -8.03 -9.71
N LEU A 464 -17.51 -7.32 -8.60
CA LEU A 464 -16.35 -7.46 -7.71
C LEU A 464 -16.40 -8.77 -6.91
N ALA A 465 -17.59 -9.20 -6.46
CA ALA A 465 -17.75 -10.40 -5.67
C ALA A 465 -17.68 -11.68 -6.52
N LEU A 466 -18.37 -11.68 -7.66
CA LEU A 466 -18.65 -12.90 -8.42
C LEU A 466 -17.58 -13.18 -9.48
N GLY A 467 -16.85 -12.17 -9.95
CA GLY A 467 -15.77 -12.28 -10.94
C GLY A 467 -14.64 -13.27 -10.59
N TYR A 468 -14.53 -13.63 -9.31
CA TYR A 468 -13.50 -14.54 -8.79
C TYR A 468 -14.08 -15.67 -7.94
N GLY A 469 -15.27 -16.17 -8.29
CA GLY A 469 -15.86 -17.35 -7.67
C GLY A 469 -16.51 -17.09 -6.31
N GLY A 470 -16.71 -15.82 -5.93
CA GLY A 470 -17.56 -15.49 -4.79
C GLY A 470 -18.98 -16.01 -4.96
N SER A 471 -19.64 -16.18 -3.82
CA SER A 471 -21.04 -16.63 -3.74
C SER A 471 -21.79 -15.74 -2.73
N VAL A 472 -22.94 -16.19 -2.24
CA VAL A 472 -23.79 -15.49 -1.26
C VAL A 472 -22.99 -14.85 -0.11
N GLY A 473 -22.04 -15.58 0.49
CA GLY A 473 -21.21 -15.04 1.57
C GLY A 473 -20.35 -13.83 1.17
N ALA A 474 -19.83 -13.81 -0.06
CA ALA A 474 -19.07 -12.68 -0.59
C ALA A 474 -19.98 -11.46 -0.79
N LEU A 475 -21.16 -11.66 -1.39
CA LEU A 475 -22.16 -10.60 -1.57
C LEU A 475 -22.59 -10.00 -0.22
N LYS A 476 -22.88 -10.83 0.79
CA LYS A 476 -23.18 -10.37 2.15
C LYS A 476 -22.05 -9.53 2.73
N SER A 477 -20.79 -10.00 2.61
CA SER A 477 -19.63 -9.26 3.12
C SER A 477 -19.40 -7.91 2.46
N MET A 478 -19.83 -7.77 1.20
CA MET A 478 -19.71 -6.53 0.42
C MET A 478 -20.91 -5.58 0.59
N GLY A 479 -21.84 -5.91 1.49
CA GLY A 479 -22.93 -5.01 1.86
C GLY A 479 -24.21 -5.17 1.04
N ALA A 480 -24.40 -6.31 0.35
CA ALA A 480 -25.57 -6.52 -0.51
C ALA A 480 -26.90 -6.37 0.26
N ILE A 481 -26.96 -6.86 1.51
CA ILE A 481 -28.16 -6.77 2.35
C ILE A 481 -28.46 -5.32 2.74
N GLU A 482 -27.43 -4.57 3.13
CA GLU A 482 -27.54 -3.15 3.48
C GLU A 482 -27.97 -2.27 2.29
N MET A 483 -27.89 -2.79 1.06
CA MET A 483 -28.38 -2.13 -0.16
C MET A 483 -29.78 -2.57 -0.57
N GLY A 484 -30.53 -3.21 0.34
CA GLY A 484 -31.90 -3.64 0.10
C GLY A 484 -32.01 -4.83 -0.85
N LEU A 485 -31.05 -5.77 -0.81
CA LEU A 485 -31.26 -7.12 -1.35
C LEU A 485 -31.64 -8.05 -0.21
N SER A 486 -32.68 -8.85 -0.39
CA SER A 486 -33.03 -9.91 0.56
C SER A 486 -32.06 -11.09 0.45
N GLU A 487 -31.94 -11.90 1.52
CA GLU A 487 -31.06 -13.07 1.49
C GLU A 487 -31.47 -14.09 0.41
N GLU A 488 -32.78 -14.21 0.16
CA GLU A 488 -33.36 -15.13 -0.83
C GLU A 488 -32.99 -14.75 -2.26
N GLU A 489 -32.77 -13.46 -2.54
CA GLU A 489 -32.36 -12.96 -3.85
C GLU A 489 -30.88 -13.21 -4.16
N LEU A 490 -30.04 -13.43 -3.14
CA LEU A 490 -28.58 -13.49 -3.35
C LEU A 490 -28.13 -14.69 -4.18
N GLN A 491 -28.69 -15.88 -3.95
CA GLN A 491 -28.32 -17.08 -4.71
C GLN A 491 -28.78 -17.00 -6.19
N PRO A 492 -30.03 -16.60 -6.50
CA PRO A 492 -30.44 -16.30 -7.86
C PRO A 492 -29.53 -15.28 -8.58
N LEU A 493 -29.05 -14.24 -7.89
CA LEU A 493 -28.10 -13.28 -8.46
C LEU A 493 -26.76 -13.91 -8.82
N VAL A 494 -26.23 -14.79 -7.97
CA VAL A 494 -25.02 -15.57 -8.25
C VAL A 494 -25.19 -16.42 -9.51
N ASP A 495 -26.32 -17.11 -9.61
CA ASP A 495 -26.59 -18.04 -10.73
C ASP A 495 -26.82 -17.28 -12.03
N SER A 496 -27.58 -16.18 -11.99
CA SER A 496 -27.79 -15.28 -13.14
C SER A 496 -26.47 -14.72 -13.67
N TRP A 497 -25.61 -14.22 -12.78
CA TRP A 497 -24.30 -13.71 -13.18
C TRP A 497 -23.44 -14.79 -13.83
N ARG A 498 -23.40 -16.01 -13.29
CA ARG A 498 -22.61 -17.12 -13.86
C ARG A 498 -23.15 -17.57 -15.22
N SER A 499 -24.48 -17.64 -15.38
CA SER A 499 -25.11 -17.94 -16.67
C SER A 499 -24.85 -16.87 -17.72
N ALA A 500 -24.77 -15.59 -17.32
CA ALA A 500 -24.39 -14.49 -18.22
C ALA A 500 -22.89 -14.46 -18.56
N ASN A 501 -22.05 -15.16 -17.78
CA ASN A 501 -20.58 -15.11 -17.90
C ASN A 501 -19.93 -16.51 -18.02
N PRO A 502 -20.37 -17.34 -18.98
CA PRO A 502 -19.94 -18.73 -19.06
C PRO A 502 -18.45 -18.88 -19.40
N ASN A 503 -17.86 -17.93 -20.15
CA ASN A 503 -16.44 -18.02 -20.51
C ASN A 503 -15.55 -17.69 -19.32
N ILE A 504 -15.97 -16.75 -18.46
CA ILE A 504 -15.27 -16.44 -17.21
C ILE A 504 -15.30 -17.65 -16.26
N VAL A 505 -16.47 -18.28 -16.08
CA VAL A 505 -16.59 -19.48 -15.24
C VAL A 505 -15.73 -20.63 -15.78
N ARG A 506 -15.73 -20.84 -17.10
CA ARG A 506 -14.85 -21.83 -17.74
C ARG A 506 -13.37 -21.50 -17.47
N PHE A 507 -12.96 -20.24 -17.61
CA PHE A 507 -11.58 -19.81 -17.38
C PHE A 507 -11.10 -20.12 -15.96
N TRP A 508 -11.94 -19.92 -14.94
CA TRP A 508 -11.59 -20.30 -13.55
C TRP A 508 -11.19 -21.76 -13.42
N TRP A 509 -11.99 -22.66 -14.01
CA TRP A 509 -11.78 -24.09 -13.90
C TRP A 509 -10.70 -24.60 -14.86
N ASP A 510 -10.49 -23.92 -15.98
CA ASP A 510 -9.36 -24.15 -16.87
C ASP A 510 -8.04 -23.89 -16.11
N VAL A 511 -7.96 -22.75 -15.40
CA VAL A 511 -6.82 -22.42 -14.52
C VAL A 511 -6.66 -23.42 -13.38
N ASP A 512 -7.75 -23.84 -12.73
CA ASP A 512 -7.70 -24.87 -11.69
C ASP A 512 -7.04 -26.16 -12.20
N ARG A 513 -7.47 -26.64 -13.38
CA ARG A 513 -6.91 -27.84 -14.00
C ARG A 513 -5.45 -27.67 -14.38
N ALA A 514 -5.05 -26.54 -14.93
CA ALA A 514 -3.63 -26.26 -15.25
C ALA A 514 -2.74 -26.24 -14.01
N VAL A 515 -3.18 -25.58 -12.95
CA VAL A 515 -2.42 -25.53 -11.69
C VAL A 515 -2.32 -26.92 -11.07
N LYS A 516 -3.43 -27.67 -11.00
CA LYS A 516 -3.43 -29.06 -10.50
C LYS A 516 -2.52 -29.96 -11.33
N LYS A 517 -2.55 -29.84 -12.67
CA LYS A 517 -1.66 -30.56 -13.58
C LYS A 517 -0.19 -30.25 -13.28
N ALA A 518 0.17 -28.97 -13.16
CA ALA A 518 1.53 -28.55 -12.82
C ALA A 518 2.00 -29.09 -11.45
N VAL A 519 1.13 -29.08 -10.44
CA VAL A 519 1.47 -29.49 -9.08
C VAL A 519 1.51 -31.02 -8.92
N LYS A 520 0.50 -31.72 -9.44
CA LYS A 520 0.31 -33.17 -9.27
C LYS A 520 1.12 -33.99 -10.26
N GLN A 521 1.13 -33.60 -11.53
CA GLN A 521 1.76 -34.35 -12.63
C GLN A 521 3.16 -33.81 -12.98
N ARG A 522 3.53 -32.62 -12.48
CA ARG A 522 4.79 -31.93 -12.83
C ARG A 522 4.93 -31.60 -14.31
N GLU A 523 3.81 -31.56 -15.02
CA GLU A 523 3.75 -31.19 -16.43
C GLU A 523 3.40 -29.70 -16.59
N PRO A 524 4.18 -28.93 -17.35
CA PRO A 524 3.82 -27.55 -17.65
C PRO A 524 2.57 -27.49 -18.55
N SER A 525 1.81 -26.41 -18.43
CA SER A 525 0.66 -26.15 -19.30
C SER A 525 0.55 -24.66 -19.62
N VAL A 526 -0.12 -24.34 -20.73
CA VAL A 526 -0.36 -22.97 -21.18
C VAL A 526 -1.84 -22.78 -21.44
N ILE A 527 -2.43 -21.75 -20.86
CA ILE A 527 -3.82 -21.36 -21.07
C ILE A 527 -3.84 -19.87 -21.37
N LYS A 528 -4.35 -19.48 -22.53
CA LYS A 528 -4.55 -18.07 -22.92
C LYS A 528 -3.28 -17.21 -22.72
N GLY A 529 -2.13 -17.73 -23.14
CA GLY A 529 -0.84 -17.05 -23.01
C GLY A 529 -0.21 -17.09 -21.60
N ILE A 530 -0.88 -17.70 -20.62
CA ILE A 530 -0.37 -17.86 -19.24
C ILE A 530 0.22 -19.25 -19.10
N ARG A 531 1.48 -19.35 -18.65
CA ARG A 531 2.19 -20.61 -18.45
C ARG A 531 2.23 -21.00 -16.98
N PHE A 532 1.86 -22.24 -16.68
CA PHE A 532 1.86 -22.84 -15.35
C PHE A 532 2.91 -23.94 -15.30
N GLU A 533 3.83 -23.88 -14.34
CA GLU A 533 4.85 -24.90 -14.19
C GLU A 533 5.32 -25.05 -12.74
N CYS A 534 5.70 -26.26 -12.35
CA CYS A 534 6.37 -26.51 -11.08
C CYS A 534 7.84 -26.81 -11.31
N LYS A 535 8.72 -26.00 -10.70
CA LYS A 535 10.18 -26.18 -10.79
C LYS A 535 10.80 -25.96 -9.42
N SER A 536 11.66 -26.89 -8.99
CA SER A 536 12.42 -26.81 -7.72
C SER A 536 11.59 -26.44 -6.49
N GLY A 537 10.44 -27.10 -6.32
CA GLY A 537 9.58 -26.86 -5.16
C GLY A 537 8.79 -25.55 -5.20
N MET A 538 8.75 -24.86 -6.34
CA MET A 538 7.94 -23.66 -6.59
C MET A 538 6.91 -23.93 -7.68
N LEU A 539 5.71 -23.38 -7.55
CA LEU A 539 4.77 -23.21 -8.67
C LEU A 539 4.97 -21.80 -9.21
N PHE A 540 5.22 -21.70 -10.51
CA PHE A 540 5.29 -20.45 -11.23
C PHE A 540 4.09 -20.31 -12.17
N ILE A 541 3.49 -19.13 -12.16
CA ILE A 541 2.50 -18.70 -13.14
C ILE A 541 3.14 -17.52 -13.90
N THR A 542 3.58 -17.77 -15.13
CA THR A 542 4.17 -16.75 -16.00
C THR A 542 3.06 -16.03 -16.76
N LEU A 543 2.96 -14.73 -16.56
CA LEU A 543 1.99 -13.84 -17.20
C LEU A 543 2.40 -13.50 -18.64
N PRO A 544 1.49 -12.95 -19.46
CA PRO A 544 1.82 -12.46 -20.81
C PRO A 544 2.92 -11.39 -20.82
N SER A 545 3.04 -10.58 -19.76
CA SER A 545 4.13 -9.60 -19.57
C SER A 545 5.51 -10.25 -19.39
N GLY A 546 5.59 -11.57 -19.22
CA GLY A 546 6.79 -12.32 -18.85
C GLY A 546 7.06 -12.37 -17.35
N ARG A 547 6.35 -11.57 -16.53
CA ARG A 547 6.49 -11.58 -15.07
C ARG A 547 5.91 -12.88 -14.49
N ARG A 548 6.49 -13.36 -13.38
CA ARG A 548 6.05 -14.59 -12.71
C ARG A 548 5.40 -14.31 -11.36
N LEU A 549 4.32 -15.02 -11.07
CA LEU A 549 3.79 -15.21 -9.72
C LEU A 549 4.39 -16.50 -9.16
N SER A 550 4.85 -16.44 -7.92
CA SER A 550 5.59 -17.52 -7.27
C SER A 550 4.82 -18.06 -6.06
N TYR A 551 4.68 -19.39 -5.99
CA TYR A 551 4.00 -20.08 -4.88
C TYR A 551 4.94 -21.12 -4.27
N VAL A 552 5.22 -20.98 -2.98
CA VAL A 552 6.25 -21.76 -2.28
C VAL A 552 5.73 -23.13 -1.87
N LYS A 553 6.48 -24.20 -2.15
CA LYS A 553 6.19 -25.60 -1.77
C LYS A 553 4.72 -26.01 -2.04
N PRO A 554 4.27 -25.93 -3.31
CA PRO A 554 2.92 -26.29 -3.69
C PRO A 554 2.74 -27.81 -3.60
N ARG A 555 1.59 -28.24 -3.07
CA ARG A 555 1.19 -29.66 -3.03
C ARG A 555 -0.33 -29.80 -3.06
N MET A 556 -0.80 -30.97 -3.47
CA MET A 556 -2.20 -31.34 -3.32
C MET A 556 -2.55 -31.49 -1.85
N GLY A 557 -3.73 -31.01 -1.48
CA GLY A 557 -4.31 -31.12 -0.14
C GLY A 557 -5.82 -31.16 -0.22
N VAL A 558 -6.46 -31.03 0.93
CA VAL A 558 -7.92 -31.01 1.08
C VAL A 558 -8.33 -29.60 1.49
N ASN A 559 -9.37 -29.06 0.85
CA ASN A 559 -9.91 -27.75 1.21
C ASN A 559 -10.84 -27.85 2.43
N ARG A 560 -11.28 -26.70 2.95
CA ARG A 560 -12.27 -26.60 4.03
C ARG A 560 -13.64 -27.27 3.79
N PHE A 561 -13.90 -27.78 2.57
CA PHE A 561 -15.13 -28.47 2.18
C PHE A 561 -14.85 -29.93 1.77
N ASP A 562 -13.76 -30.52 2.27
CA ASP A 562 -13.35 -31.91 2.01
C ASP A 562 -13.06 -32.25 0.52
N GLY A 563 -12.85 -31.23 -0.32
CA GLY A 563 -12.53 -31.36 -1.74
C GLY A 563 -11.04 -31.26 -2.05
N GLU A 564 -10.61 -31.87 -3.15
CA GLU A 564 -9.21 -31.80 -3.62
C GLU A 564 -8.83 -30.35 -4.03
N ALA A 565 -7.78 -29.81 -3.42
CA ALA A 565 -7.30 -28.45 -3.66
C ALA A 565 -5.76 -28.36 -3.68
N VAL A 566 -5.25 -27.24 -4.20
CA VAL A 566 -3.82 -26.94 -4.18
C VAL A 566 -3.52 -26.09 -2.95
N THR A 567 -2.51 -26.48 -2.19
CA THR A 567 -2.01 -25.74 -1.03
C THR A 567 -0.56 -25.32 -1.24
N TYR A 568 -0.16 -24.19 -0.68
CA TYR A 568 1.22 -23.68 -0.73
C TYR A 568 1.57 -22.98 0.59
N GLU A 569 2.86 -22.73 0.83
CA GLU A 569 3.33 -21.95 1.97
C GLU A 569 3.41 -20.46 1.62
N GLY A 570 2.98 -19.60 2.53
CA GLY A 570 3.05 -18.16 2.33
C GLY A 570 2.57 -17.38 3.55
N VAL A 571 2.58 -16.05 3.43
CA VAL A 571 2.02 -15.17 4.47
C VAL A 571 0.49 -15.18 4.36
N GLY A 572 -0.16 -15.71 5.38
CA GLY A 572 -1.62 -15.80 5.48
C GLY A 572 -2.31 -14.55 6.02
N SER A 573 -3.61 -14.63 6.28
CA SER A 573 -4.41 -13.50 6.80
C SER A 573 -3.99 -13.09 8.21
N THR A 574 -3.44 -14.03 8.98
CA THR A 574 -2.86 -13.82 10.32
C THR A 574 -1.50 -13.10 10.28
N LYS A 575 -0.98 -12.77 9.09
CA LYS A 575 0.37 -12.25 8.84
C LYS A 575 1.49 -13.20 9.30
N LYS A 576 1.18 -14.47 9.52
CA LYS A 576 2.15 -15.53 9.83
C LYS A 576 2.46 -16.35 8.59
N TRP A 577 3.62 -17.02 8.61
CA TRP A 577 3.96 -18.02 7.61
C TRP A 577 3.14 -19.29 7.88
N GLU A 578 2.25 -19.62 6.96
CA GLU A 578 1.34 -20.76 7.11
C GLU A 578 1.09 -21.43 5.76
N ARG A 579 0.41 -22.58 5.80
CA ARG A 579 -0.02 -23.28 4.59
C ARG A 579 -1.41 -22.79 4.20
N ILE A 580 -1.51 -22.28 2.99
CA ILE A 580 -2.69 -21.60 2.44
C ILE A 580 -3.33 -22.52 1.39
N GLU A 581 -4.64 -22.72 1.49
CA GLU A 581 -5.44 -23.35 0.44
C GLU A 581 -5.79 -22.37 -0.68
N SER A 582 -5.86 -22.86 -1.92
CA SER A 582 -6.28 -22.09 -3.08
C SER A 582 -6.97 -22.97 -4.12
N TYR A 583 -7.69 -22.32 -5.03
CA TYR A 583 -8.55 -22.93 -6.04
C TYR A 583 -8.60 -22.02 -7.28
N GLY A 584 -9.04 -22.55 -8.42
CA GLY A 584 -9.06 -21.85 -9.72
C GLY A 584 -9.42 -20.37 -9.68
N PRO A 585 -10.63 -19.99 -9.23
CA PRO A 585 -11.04 -18.59 -9.10
C PRO A 585 -10.08 -17.70 -8.29
N LYS A 586 -9.49 -18.21 -7.19
CA LYS A 586 -8.50 -17.45 -6.41
C LYS A 586 -7.16 -17.27 -7.14
N PHE A 587 -6.75 -18.25 -7.95
CA PHE A 587 -5.60 -18.07 -8.85
C PHE A 587 -5.90 -17.06 -9.95
N VAL A 588 -7.11 -17.08 -10.52
CA VAL A 588 -7.55 -16.09 -11.51
C VAL A 588 -7.56 -14.68 -10.92
N GLU A 589 -8.04 -14.49 -9.69
CA GLU A 589 -7.96 -13.19 -9.00
C GLU A 589 -6.52 -12.67 -8.93
N ASN A 590 -5.57 -13.51 -8.49
CA ASN A 590 -4.16 -13.11 -8.42
C ASN A 590 -3.61 -12.76 -9.81
N ILE A 591 -3.94 -13.55 -10.84
CA ILE A 591 -3.51 -13.32 -12.23
C ILE A 591 -4.04 -11.98 -12.75
N VAL A 592 -5.33 -11.70 -12.56
CA VAL A 592 -5.97 -10.46 -13.03
C VAL A 592 -5.42 -9.24 -12.30
N GLN A 593 -5.28 -9.30 -10.98
CA GLN A 593 -4.68 -8.22 -10.18
C GLN A 593 -3.21 -7.99 -10.58
N ALA A 594 -2.47 -9.05 -10.88
CA ALA A 594 -1.09 -8.97 -11.29
C ALA A 594 -0.93 -8.35 -12.69
N ILE A 595 -1.75 -8.76 -13.66
CA ILE A 595 -1.75 -8.16 -15.01
C ILE A 595 -2.18 -6.69 -14.95
N SER A 596 -3.18 -6.35 -14.13
CA SER A 596 -3.61 -4.96 -13.94
C SER A 596 -2.50 -4.09 -13.38
N ARG A 597 -1.71 -4.63 -12.43
CA ARG A 597 -0.50 -3.98 -11.93
C ARG A 597 0.57 -3.83 -13.02
N ASP A 598 0.74 -4.81 -13.91
CA ASP A 598 1.73 -4.73 -14.99
C ASP A 598 1.36 -3.70 -16.06
N ILE A 599 0.07 -3.54 -16.31
CA ILE A 599 -0.47 -2.47 -17.15
C ILE A 599 -0.19 -1.11 -16.50
N LEU A 600 -0.41 -0.97 -15.18
CA LEU A 600 -0.08 0.27 -14.45
C LEU A 600 1.42 0.57 -14.51
N CYS A 601 2.29 -0.41 -14.28
CA CYS A 601 3.74 -0.26 -14.43
C CYS A 601 4.15 0.14 -15.85
N TYR A 602 3.52 -0.45 -16.88
CA TYR A 602 3.74 -0.05 -18.25
C TYR A 602 3.37 1.42 -18.49
N ALA A 603 2.19 1.85 -18.02
CA ALA A 603 1.75 3.24 -18.12
C ALA A 603 2.71 4.20 -17.39
N MET A 604 3.06 3.89 -16.14
CA MET A 604 4.05 4.64 -15.35
C MET A 604 5.38 4.79 -16.12
N ARG A 605 5.88 3.70 -16.71
CA ARG A 605 7.12 3.73 -17.51
C ARG A 605 7.01 4.63 -18.73
N THR A 606 5.89 4.59 -19.46
CA THR A 606 5.72 5.50 -20.60
C THR A 606 5.65 6.96 -20.15
N LEU A 607 5.05 7.21 -18.99
CA LEU A 607 4.87 8.53 -18.37
C LEU A 607 6.03 8.89 -17.43
N SER A 608 7.17 8.19 -17.46
CA SER A 608 8.29 8.43 -16.54
C SER A 608 8.94 9.80 -16.74
N HIS A 609 8.75 10.40 -17.92
CA HIS A 609 9.16 11.76 -18.23
C HIS A 609 8.27 12.82 -17.55
N CYS A 610 7.12 12.43 -16.98
CA CYS A 610 6.26 13.29 -16.16
C CYS A 610 6.62 13.17 -14.67
N ARG A 611 6.25 14.18 -13.88
CA ARG A 611 6.48 14.19 -12.43
C ARG A 611 5.39 13.40 -11.70
N ILE A 612 5.45 12.08 -11.77
CA ILE A 612 4.55 11.19 -11.02
C ILE A 612 4.90 11.32 -9.54
N CYS A 613 3.95 11.78 -8.73
CA CYS A 613 4.14 12.05 -7.30
C CYS A 613 3.53 10.97 -6.41
N ALA A 614 2.48 10.31 -6.88
CA ALA A 614 1.82 9.24 -6.17
C ALA A 614 0.99 8.38 -7.14
N HIS A 615 0.57 7.22 -6.65
CA HIS A 615 -0.40 6.38 -7.33
C HIS A 615 -1.34 5.73 -6.31
N VAL A 616 -2.62 5.58 -6.63
CA VAL A 616 -3.64 5.09 -5.69
C VAL A 616 -4.52 4.07 -6.39
N HIS A 617 -4.38 2.79 -6.03
CA HIS A 617 -4.98 1.67 -6.77
C HIS A 617 -4.51 1.64 -8.24
N ASP A 618 -5.37 2.01 -9.17
CA ASP A 618 -5.13 2.05 -10.62
C ASP A 618 -5.01 3.48 -11.15
N GLU A 619 -4.86 4.45 -10.24
CA GLU A 619 -4.78 5.89 -10.49
C GLU A 619 -3.34 6.40 -10.39
N LEU A 620 -2.95 7.30 -11.29
CA LEU A 620 -1.70 8.07 -11.24
C LEU A 620 -2.01 9.53 -10.87
N ILE A 621 -1.22 10.07 -9.93
CA ILE A 621 -1.25 11.47 -9.53
C ILE A 621 0.04 12.12 -10.01
N ILE A 622 -0.10 12.95 -11.04
CA ILE A 622 1.02 13.57 -11.75
C ILE A 622 0.97 15.07 -11.53
N GLU A 623 2.06 15.65 -11.09
CA GLU A 623 2.20 17.10 -11.00
C GLU A 623 2.64 17.66 -12.35
N ILE A 624 1.81 18.51 -12.96
CA ILE A 624 2.06 19.06 -14.30
C ILE A 624 1.91 20.57 -14.29
N ARG A 625 2.56 21.23 -15.26
CA ARG A 625 2.36 22.66 -15.49
C ARG A 625 0.90 22.93 -15.87
N LYS A 626 0.41 24.14 -15.57
CA LYS A 626 -0.98 24.54 -15.84
C LYS A 626 -1.38 24.44 -17.32
N ASP A 627 -0.43 24.56 -18.24
CA ASP A 627 -0.62 24.51 -19.70
C ASP A 627 -0.57 23.08 -20.29
N ALA A 628 -0.19 22.07 -19.51
CA ALA A 628 -0.15 20.68 -19.97
C ALA A 628 -1.56 20.07 -20.11
N SER A 629 -1.74 19.19 -21.10
CA SER A 629 -3.02 18.55 -21.45
C SER A 629 -3.26 17.27 -20.65
N LEU A 630 -4.40 17.23 -19.95
CA LEU A 630 -4.96 16.03 -19.35
C LEU A 630 -5.25 14.95 -20.40
N GLU A 631 -5.83 15.32 -21.55
CA GLU A 631 -6.21 14.32 -22.57
C GLU A 631 -5.01 13.54 -23.07
N ALA A 632 -3.87 14.20 -23.28
CA ALA A 632 -2.64 13.54 -23.72
C ALA A 632 -2.14 12.50 -22.69
N ILE A 633 -2.24 12.82 -21.39
CA ILE A 633 -1.85 11.91 -20.31
C ILE A 633 -2.81 10.71 -20.24
N CYS A 634 -4.12 10.96 -20.31
CA CYS A 634 -5.13 9.89 -20.31
C CYS A 634 -5.01 8.99 -21.55
N GLU A 635 -4.78 9.56 -22.73
CA GLU A 635 -4.55 8.81 -23.96
C GLU A 635 -3.32 7.91 -23.81
N GLN A 636 -2.21 8.46 -23.31
CA GLN A 636 -0.99 7.72 -23.13
C GLN A 636 -1.12 6.61 -22.07
N MET A 637 -1.76 6.90 -20.93
CA MET A 637 -2.05 5.90 -19.89
C MET A 637 -2.96 4.79 -20.43
N GLY A 638 -3.92 5.12 -21.28
CA GLY A 638 -4.86 4.19 -21.91
C GLY A 638 -4.27 3.30 -23.00
N ARG A 639 -2.98 3.45 -23.37
CA ARG A 639 -2.36 2.64 -24.42
C ARG A 639 -2.19 1.19 -23.98
N THR A 640 -2.71 0.28 -24.79
CA THR A 640 -2.55 -1.16 -24.57
C THR A 640 -1.08 -1.59 -24.74
N PRO A 641 -0.48 -2.25 -23.74
CA PRO A 641 0.88 -2.77 -23.87
C PRO A 641 0.99 -3.77 -25.03
N PRO A 642 2.14 -3.85 -25.74
CA PRO A 642 2.31 -4.76 -26.87
C PRO A 642 2.06 -6.24 -26.55
N TRP A 643 2.29 -6.67 -25.31
CA TRP A 643 2.07 -8.04 -24.85
C TRP A 643 0.61 -8.35 -24.48
N ALA A 644 -0.28 -7.35 -24.50
CA ALA A 644 -1.70 -7.46 -24.15
C ALA A 644 -2.61 -7.17 -25.36
N GLU A 645 -2.20 -7.57 -26.57
CA GLU A 645 -2.94 -7.31 -27.79
C GLU A 645 -4.43 -7.73 -27.68
N GLY A 646 -5.31 -6.87 -28.20
CA GLY A 646 -6.77 -7.05 -28.13
C GLY A 646 -7.42 -6.64 -26.82
N LEU A 647 -6.65 -6.31 -25.76
CA LEU A 647 -7.21 -5.72 -24.55
C LEU A 647 -7.61 -4.26 -24.81
N VAL A 648 -8.88 -3.92 -24.58
CA VAL A 648 -9.39 -2.56 -24.71
C VAL A 648 -9.17 -1.82 -23.40
N LEU A 649 -8.13 -1.00 -23.33
CA LEU A 649 -7.84 -0.13 -22.19
C LEU A 649 -8.42 1.27 -22.40
N ARG A 650 -8.74 1.91 -21.27
CA ARG A 650 -9.15 3.32 -21.22
C ARG A 650 -8.72 3.90 -19.88
N ALA A 651 -8.20 5.12 -19.94
CA ALA A 651 -8.02 5.96 -18.77
C ALA A 651 -8.87 7.21 -18.93
N ASP A 652 -9.50 7.63 -17.84
CA ASP A 652 -10.18 8.91 -17.72
C ASP A 652 -9.55 9.64 -16.52
N GLY A 653 -9.67 10.96 -16.48
CA GLY A 653 -9.03 11.74 -15.44
C GLY A 653 -9.62 13.12 -15.26
N TYR A 654 -9.05 13.87 -14.34
CA TYR A 654 -9.43 15.25 -14.07
C TYR A 654 -8.23 16.06 -13.57
N GLU A 655 -8.36 17.38 -13.66
CA GLU A 655 -7.36 18.33 -13.18
C GLU A 655 -7.81 18.99 -11.88
N THR A 656 -6.88 19.20 -10.95
CA THR A 656 -7.22 19.81 -9.66
C THR A 656 -5.99 20.43 -8.99
N PRO A 657 -6.13 21.53 -8.22
CA PRO A 657 -5.03 22.07 -7.41
C PRO A 657 -4.74 21.24 -6.15
N PHE A 658 -5.72 20.44 -5.69
CA PHE A 658 -5.60 19.57 -4.53
C PHE A 658 -6.26 18.22 -4.80
N TYR A 659 -5.73 17.15 -4.20
CA TYR A 659 -6.23 15.81 -4.44
C TYR A 659 -7.65 15.62 -3.86
N LYS A 660 -8.54 15.01 -4.63
CA LYS A 660 -9.93 14.69 -4.24
C LYS A 660 -10.35 13.36 -4.86
N LYS A 661 -11.50 12.80 -4.49
CA LYS A 661 -12.08 11.64 -5.19
C LYS A 661 -13.57 11.58 -4.95
N ASP A 662 -14.32 11.69 -6.04
CA ASP A 662 -15.79 11.60 -6.04
C ASP A 662 -16.28 10.13 -5.97
#